data_AF-A0A4U0PAS4-F1
#
_entry.id   AF-A0A4U0PAS4-F1
#
_cell.length_a   1.000
_cell.length_b   1.000
_cell.length_c   1.000
_cell.angle_alpha   90.00
_cell.angle_beta   90.00
_cell.angle_gamma   90.00
#
_symmetry.space_group_name_H-M   'P 1'
#
loop_
_entity.id
_entity.type
_entity.pdbx_description
1 polymer ?
#
loop_
_entity_poly.entity_id
_entity_poly.type
_entity_poly.pdbx_seq_one_letter_code
_entity_poly.pdbx_strand_id
1 'polypeptide(L)'
;MSARFSEKCKSNPLLLETKEKLILEANLDEPPCHTCEEDIYLGFFFDGTNNNKYRDTSGSSHSNVARLYEVYAGEPTVRQLGIVRGAPQPDENPAWPRQPASDRKNYRKTYIPGVGTPFRELGDTGINGVLVENGKQRKVKDRGRGLGFSTHGEARICWALLQVTNHLHSILGTPNPKRWEDDARLARLMADADNPREYQGRILRQRAAELLQAINQKQPLNRRTPKIRRIRVSIFGFSRGAAKARVFLNWLLQAYGGGLAGIPLKVDFVGVFDTVASVGLANWAPALGMDGHYSWATIANMAIPDGIRCAHLVAAHEVRGSFPLDSIGGGSLRKEIVYPGVHSDVGGGYPPKDQGRAAGGDSEKLSQLTLAQMYREALIAGVPLLLPDEFNTATRQNNFKVASSTIAAFNAYIDATPLDPRQFPPTTPPSKVDRNTLYPVERQPRATLEQLIHHHQGVYLKWRYAMLGKIHQLPNLVNTATVSRDQDIEDFRMTDAQLRKEVDFLNSKKTWVDYASLGSLGGLVRQGSEAAVTNQKRTEWAGGVKQQWEAGATQKAPPAAEHLFTTLVHDSRSWFKPFGLDDADWFPPGDGQRRERDRRIAAHQRDLEQYRRQKAAAEAPPVPGIKPVPVPPGGSKPNWDAHIRREEAAIEGLRNGSTPVLIPNSENIDSGYALESAHEPWFMFGYLRRRKVFYSDGAIKNVTAEESQQDQIAQIQEDGRQARAQMRENETKRYEHMRQQQEQGVARVRQRYMQREISDVEYADYMKVSQSRMQEAKIDYEKTMESLSR
;
A
#
# COMPACT_ATOMS: atom_id res chain seq x y z
N MET A 1 15.34 -11.10 18.32
CA MET A 1 15.05 -9.80 17.67
C MET A 1 14.19 -9.00 18.64
N SER A 2 14.60 -7.79 19.04
CA SER A 2 13.82 -6.98 19.99
C SER A 2 13.47 -5.63 19.37
N ALA A 3 12.18 -5.35 19.26
CA ALA A 3 11.63 -4.04 18.98
C ALA A 3 11.24 -3.35 20.30
N ARG A 4 10.80 -2.09 20.22
CA ARG A 4 10.19 -1.37 21.33
C ARG A 4 8.91 -0.68 20.88
N PHE A 5 7.98 -0.49 21.82
CA PHE A 5 6.94 0.50 21.60
C PHE A 5 7.54 1.91 21.66
N SER A 6 6.85 2.88 21.06
CA SER A 6 7.30 4.26 21.05
C SER A 6 7.37 4.86 22.46
N GLU A 7 8.39 5.69 22.69
CA GLU A 7 8.54 6.46 23.92
C GLU A 7 7.60 7.68 23.92
N LYS A 8 7.33 8.23 25.10
CA LYS A 8 6.60 9.49 25.18
C LYS A 8 7.26 10.57 24.32
N CYS A 9 6.44 11.30 23.59
CA CYS A 9 6.83 12.44 22.80
C CYS A 9 7.14 13.64 23.72
N LYS A 10 8.26 14.31 23.46
CA LYS A 10 8.69 15.52 24.19
C LYS A 10 7.80 16.71 23.81
N SER A 11 7.73 17.71 24.68
CA SER A 11 7.03 18.97 24.38
C SER A 11 7.58 19.68 23.14
N ASN A 12 8.90 19.63 22.93
CA ASN A 12 9.54 19.97 21.67
C ASN A 12 10.14 18.71 21.04
N PRO A 13 9.45 18.08 20.07
CA PRO A 13 9.82 16.77 19.56
C PRO A 13 11.02 16.78 18.60
N LEU A 14 11.48 17.97 18.18
CA LEU A 14 12.62 18.12 17.27
C LEU A 14 13.96 18.26 17.99
N LEU A 15 13.96 18.55 19.30
CA LEU A 15 15.18 18.79 20.05
C LEU A 15 15.84 17.49 20.52
N LEU A 16 17.16 17.43 20.34
CA LEU A 16 18.02 16.38 20.88
C LEU A 16 18.33 16.63 22.36
N GLU A 17 18.26 15.57 23.16
CA GLU A 17 18.78 15.52 24.53
C GLU A 17 20.32 15.45 24.55
N THR A 18 20.92 15.71 25.71
CA THR A 18 22.39 15.70 25.89
C THR A 18 23.04 14.42 25.37
N LYS A 19 22.49 13.23 25.70
CA LYS A 19 23.03 11.96 25.20
C LYS A 19 22.89 11.80 23.69
N GLU A 20 21.79 12.27 23.11
CA GLU A 20 21.58 12.26 21.66
C GLU A 20 22.58 13.18 20.95
N LYS A 21 22.86 14.37 21.52
CA LYS A 21 23.88 15.31 21.01
C LYS A 21 25.29 14.72 21.02
N LEU A 22 25.69 14.04 22.09
CA LEU A 22 26.99 13.37 22.16
C LEU A 22 27.17 12.30 21.07
N ILE A 23 26.10 11.58 20.74
CA ILE A 23 26.12 10.58 19.65
C ILE A 23 26.18 11.27 18.29
N LEU A 24 25.41 12.34 18.09
CA LEU A 24 25.49 13.19 16.90
C LEU A 24 26.94 13.68 16.68
N GLU A 25 27.57 14.29 17.68
CA GLU A 25 28.96 14.78 17.59
C GLU A 25 29.93 13.65 17.20
N ALA A 26 29.77 12.46 17.80
CA ALA A 26 30.58 11.29 17.46
C ALA A 26 30.34 10.74 16.04
N ASN A 27 29.14 10.94 15.47
CA ASN A 27 28.76 10.49 14.13
C ASN A 27 29.02 11.53 13.03
N LEU A 28 29.04 12.82 13.36
CA LEU A 28 29.53 13.86 12.45
C LEU A 28 30.97 13.55 12.05
N ASP A 29 31.78 13.13 13.02
CA ASP A 29 33.14 12.64 12.79
C ASP A 29 33.91 13.68 11.97
N GLU A 30 33.83 14.94 12.43
CA GLU A 30 34.40 16.12 11.77
C GLU A 30 35.92 16.05 11.78
N PRO A 31 36.56 16.46 10.67
CA PRO A 31 38.02 16.50 10.61
C PRO A 31 38.57 17.57 11.57
N PRO A 32 39.81 17.40 12.08
CA PRO A 32 40.46 18.43 12.88
C PRO A 32 40.49 19.78 12.15
N CYS A 33 40.34 20.88 12.89
CA CYS A 33 40.23 22.24 12.34
C CYS A 33 41.41 22.72 11.47
N HIS A 34 42.51 21.98 11.42
CA HIS A 34 43.72 22.29 10.66
C HIS A 34 43.88 21.44 9.38
N THR A 35 42.97 20.50 9.09
CA THR A 35 43.03 19.69 7.86
C THR A 35 42.07 20.22 6.80
N CYS A 36 42.58 20.47 5.59
CA CYS A 36 41.79 20.92 4.42
C CYS A 36 41.10 19.71 3.76
N GLU A 37 40.18 19.06 4.49
CA GLU A 37 39.43 17.88 4.05
C GLU A 37 37.91 18.15 4.04
N GLU A 38 37.22 17.64 3.02
CA GLU A 38 35.76 17.77 2.85
C GLU A 38 35.09 16.40 2.63
N ASP A 39 33.85 16.26 3.10
CA ASP A 39 32.97 15.13 2.79
C ASP A 39 31.93 15.52 1.73
N ILE A 40 31.50 14.53 0.93
CA ILE A 40 30.35 14.65 0.02
C ILE A 40 29.14 14.01 0.66
N TYR A 41 27.98 14.68 0.63
CA TYR A 41 26.75 14.20 1.26
C TYR A 41 25.65 13.98 0.22
N LEU A 42 25.20 12.74 0.08
CA LEU A 42 24.16 12.33 -0.86
C LEU A 42 22.92 11.79 -0.12
N GLY A 43 21.78 12.46 -0.30
CA GLY A 43 20.50 12.03 0.27
C GLY A 43 19.58 11.41 -0.79
N PHE A 44 19.03 10.22 -0.52
CA PHE A 44 18.09 9.53 -1.41
C PHE A 44 16.76 9.27 -0.70
N PHE A 45 15.66 9.70 -1.32
CA PHE A 45 14.34 9.75 -0.69
C PHE A 45 13.31 9.01 -1.55
N PHE A 46 12.99 7.77 -1.17
CA PHE A 46 12.07 6.89 -1.90
C PHE A 46 10.66 6.96 -1.33
N ASP A 47 9.76 7.64 -2.02
CA ASP A 47 8.39 7.81 -1.52
C ASP A 47 7.52 6.55 -1.70
N GLY A 48 6.47 6.49 -0.88
CA GLY A 48 5.53 5.39 -0.77
C GLY A 48 4.58 5.23 -1.95
N THR A 49 3.85 4.11 -1.97
CA THR A 49 2.87 3.84 -3.03
C THR A 49 1.83 4.96 -3.09
N ASN A 50 1.55 5.46 -4.28
CA ASN A 50 0.66 6.60 -4.49
C ASN A 50 1.12 7.91 -3.81
N ASN A 51 2.37 8.08 -3.37
CA ASN A 51 2.85 9.35 -2.81
C ASN A 51 3.72 10.12 -3.82
N ASN A 52 3.46 11.40 -3.97
CA ASN A 52 4.22 12.30 -4.82
C ASN A 52 4.25 13.70 -4.24
N LYS A 53 5.39 14.09 -3.65
CA LYS A 53 5.69 15.43 -3.17
C LYS A 53 5.11 16.56 -4.04
N TYR A 54 5.42 16.57 -5.33
CA TYR A 54 5.05 17.67 -6.23
C TYR A 54 3.53 17.79 -6.44
N ARG A 55 2.79 16.68 -6.29
CA ARG A 55 1.33 16.61 -6.37
C ARG A 55 0.67 16.88 -5.02
N ASP A 56 1.25 16.36 -3.93
CA ASP A 56 0.57 16.20 -2.64
C ASP A 56 0.82 17.35 -1.66
N THR A 57 1.88 18.15 -1.88
CA THR A 57 2.26 19.23 -0.95
C THR A 57 1.16 20.28 -0.77
N SER A 58 0.45 20.64 -1.83
CA SER A 58 -0.64 21.63 -1.77
C SER A 58 -1.83 21.16 -0.93
N GLY A 59 -2.07 19.85 -0.87
CA GLY A 59 -3.11 19.24 -0.05
C GLY A 59 -2.67 18.94 1.38
N SER A 60 -1.42 19.26 1.74
CA SER A 60 -0.79 18.82 2.99
C SER A 60 -0.85 17.29 3.17
N SER A 61 -0.89 16.54 2.07
CA SER A 61 -0.95 15.07 2.03
C SER A 61 0.38 14.44 1.62
N HIS A 62 1.45 15.22 1.51
CA HIS A 62 2.80 14.72 1.26
C HIS A 62 3.32 13.88 2.44
N SER A 63 4.12 12.88 2.12
CA SER A 63 4.66 11.92 3.10
C SER A 63 5.76 12.52 3.98
N ASN A 64 6.13 11.78 5.03
CA ASN A 64 7.28 12.11 5.87
C ASN A 64 8.61 12.04 5.09
N VAL A 65 8.71 11.20 4.06
CA VAL A 65 9.87 11.15 3.16
C VAL A 65 10.02 12.46 2.41
N ALA A 66 8.92 13.00 1.87
CA ALA A 66 8.92 14.30 1.20
C ALA A 66 9.25 15.46 2.15
N ARG A 67 8.79 15.40 3.41
CA ARG A 67 9.11 16.40 4.44
C ARG A 67 10.59 16.39 4.83
N LEU A 68 11.17 15.20 5.03
CA LEU A 68 12.61 15.04 5.30
C LEU A 68 13.47 15.51 4.12
N TYR A 69 13.03 15.27 2.88
CA TYR A 69 13.70 15.78 1.69
C TYR A 69 13.78 17.32 1.67
N GLU A 70 12.73 18.02 2.13
CA GLU A 70 12.70 19.48 2.13
C GLU A 70 13.63 20.15 3.14
N VAL A 71 13.99 19.42 4.19
CA VAL A 71 14.95 19.87 5.20
C VAL A 71 16.31 19.20 5.07
N TYR A 72 16.54 18.35 4.06
CA TYR A 72 17.88 17.89 3.74
C TYR A 72 18.64 18.98 2.97
N ALA A 73 19.84 19.32 3.46
CA ALA A 73 20.70 20.31 2.83
C ALA A 73 21.24 19.79 1.50
N GLY A 74 21.15 20.58 0.43
CA GLY A 74 21.74 20.22 -0.85
C GLY A 74 20.90 20.59 -2.06
N GLU A 75 21.58 20.66 -3.21
CA GLU A 75 20.92 20.85 -4.50
C GLU A 75 20.26 19.53 -4.96
N PRO A 76 19.04 19.59 -5.48
CA PRO A 76 18.35 18.41 -5.99
C PRO A 76 18.89 18.00 -7.37
N THR A 77 18.81 16.71 -7.70
CA THR A 77 19.08 16.23 -9.08
C THR A 77 18.17 16.92 -10.09
N VAL A 78 16.88 17.04 -9.74
CA VAL A 78 15.85 17.67 -10.56
C VAL A 78 15.04 18.57 -9.62
N ARG A 79 14.94 19.85 -9.94
CA ARG A 79 14.23 20.85 -9.09
C ARG A 79 12.73 20.64 -9.04
N GLN A 80 12.18 20.00 -10.07
CA GLN A 80 10.76 19.69 -10.17
C GLN A 80 10.55 18.57 -11.19
N LEU A 81 9.97 17.46 -10.76
CA LEU A 81 9.51 16.43 -11.70
C LEU A 81 8.16 16.86 -12.27
N GLY A 82 7.96 16.69 -13.57
CA GLY A 82 6.69 17.05 -14.21
C GLY A 82 5.54 16.17 -13.75
N ILE A 83 4.39 16.75 -13.39
CA ILE A 83 3.14 16.03 -13.12
C ILE A 83 2.20 16.11 -14.32
N VAL A 84 1.36 15.09 -14.54
CA VAL A 84 0.45 15.05 -15.70
C VAL A 84 -0.68 16.09 -15.60
N ARG A 85 -1.14 16.40 -14.39
CA ARG A 85 -2.27 17.33 -14.14
C ARG A 85 -1.97 18.21 -12.93
N GLY A 86 -2.42 19.46 -12.99
CA GLY A 86 -2.19 20.47 -11.95
C GLY A 86 -0.83 21.16 -12.09
N ALA A 87 -0.60 22.18 -11.27
CA ALA A 87 0.70 22.83 -11.17
C ALA A 87 1.53 22.08 -10.12
N PRO A 88 2.68 21.49 -10.49
CA PRO A 88 3.56 20.87 -9.51
C PRO A 88 4.05 21.92 -8.52
N GLN A 89 4.06 21.58 -7.23
CA GLN A 89 4.68 22.42 -6.20
C GLN A 89 6.19 22.26 -6.27
N PRO A 90 6.98 23.29 -6.66
CA PRO A 90 8.43 23.17 -6.79
C PRO A 90 9.10 22.85 -5.45
N ASP A 91 10.35 22.41 -5.50
CA ASP A 91 11.18 22.31 -4.30
C ASP A 91 11.40 23.69 -3.66
N GLU A 92 11.43 23.74 -2.33
CA GLU A 92 11.87 24.94 -1.63
C GLU A 92 13.32 25.26 -2.01
N ASN A 93 13.65 26.56 -2.08
CA ASN A 93 15.03 26.98 -2.34
C ASN A 93 16.00 26.30 -1.35
N PRO A 94 17.14 25.76 -1.82
CA PRO A 94 18.10 25.10 -0.95
C PRO A 94 18.48 25.99 0.23
N ALA A 95 18.37 25.42 1.42
CA ALA A 95 18.92 26.00 2.64
C ALA A 95 20.12 25.17 3.08
N TRP A 96 20.96 25.79 3.90
CA TRP A 96 22.27 25.29 4.25
C TRP A 96 22.42 25.32 5.76
N PRO A 97 23.01 24.27 6.37
CA PRO A 97 23.41 24.34 7.76
C PRO A 97 24.45 25.46 7.93
N ARG A 98 24.70 25.89 9.18
CA ARG A 98 25.79 26.83 9.54
C ARG A 98 27.18 26.29 9.13
N GLN A 99 27.50 26.36 7.84
CA GLN A 99 28.73 25.90 7.23
C GLN A 99 29.23 26.90 6.16
N PRO A 100 30.52 26.87 5.81
CA PRO A 100 31.09 27.73 4.79
C PRO A 100 30.35 27.60 3.43
N ALA A 101 30.20 28.70 2.72
CA ALA A 101 29.52 28.71 1.43
C ALA A 101 30.21 27.82 0.37
N SER A 102 31.53 27.59 0.52
CA SER A 102 32.35 26.72 -0.34
C SER A 102 31.89 25.26 -0.36
N ASP A 103 31.32 24.78 0.74
CA ASP A 103 31.07 23.37 0.99
C ASP A 103 29.67 22.96 0.47
N ARG A 104 28.80 23.95 0.24
CA ARG A 104 27.42 23.78 -0.27
C ARG A 104 27.36 22.93 -1.53
N LYS A 105 28.39 23.00 -2.38
CA LYS A 105 28.49 22.20 -3.60
C LYS A 105 28.52 20.69 -3.31
N ASN A 106 28.98 20.25 -2.13
CA ASN A 106 29.15 18.84 -1.77
C ASN A 106 27.86 18.18 -1.28
N TYR A 107 26.79 18.94 -1.10
CA TYR A 107 25.51 18.47 -0.63
C TYR A 107 24.54 18.30 -1.79
N ARG A 108 24.02 17.09 -1.93
CA ARG A 108 23.13 16.70 -3.02
C ARG A 108 22.01 15.80 -2.54
N LYS A 109 20.85 15.91 -3.17
CA LYS A 109 19.69 15.09 -2.84
C LYS A 109 18.91 14.64 -4.08
N THR A 110 18.26 13.50 -3.95
CA THR A 110 17.41 12.91 -4.99
C THR A 110 16.09 12.50 -4.36
N TYR A 111 14.99 13.07 -4.85
CA TYR A 111 13.65 12.61 -4.53
C TYR A 111 13.16 11.63 -5.61
N ILE A 112 12.59 10.50 -5.18
CA ILE A 112 12.09 9.44 -6.05
C ILE A 112 10.60 9.23 -5.75
N PRO A 113 9.68 9.61 -6.67
CA PRO A 113 8.25 9.45 -6.48
C PRO A 113 7.82 8.01 -6.20
N GLY A 114 6.68 7.90 -5.52
CA GLY A 114 5.93 6.67 -5.34
C GLY A 114 5.54 5.98 -6.62
N VAL A 115 5.45 4.65 -6.60
CA VAL A 115 4.86 3.89 -7.71
C VAL A 115 3.35 4.18 -7.80
N GLY A 116 2.81 4.18 -9.02
CA GLY A 116 1.43 4.59 -9.27
C GLY A 116 1.23 6.12 -9.32
N THR A 117 2.31 6.89 -9.24
CA THR A 117 2.31 8.35 -9.42
C THR A 117 3.21 8.76 -10.59
N PRO A 118 3.00 9.94 -11.20
CA PRO A 118 3.78 10.36 -12.34
C PRO A 118 5.29 10.41 -12.03
N PHE A 119 6.07 9.82 -12.92
CA PHE A 119 7.51 9.98 -13.02
C PHE A 119 7.89 9.99 -14.51
N ARG A 120 7.66 11.14 -15.14
CA ARG A 120 7.68 11.31 -16.61
C ARG A 120 9.02 10.94 -17.23
N GLU A 121 10.11 11.24 -16.54
CA GLU A 121 11.48 10.89 -16.93
C GLU A 121 11.58 9.37 -17.13
N LEU A 122 10.99 8.58 -16.22
CA LEU A 122 10.94 7.12 -16.35
C LEU A 122 9.84 6.60 -17.26
N GLY A 123 9.06 7.47 -17.89
CA GLY A 123 7.94 7.11 -18.75
C GLY A 123 6.70 6.62 -17.99
N ASP A 124 6.68 6.80 -16.66
CA ASP A 124 5.51 6.49 -15.83
C ASP A 124 4.56 7.68 -15.83
N THR A 125 3.41 7.52 -16.48
CA THR A 125 2.42 8.60 -16.57
C THR A 125 1.64 8.79 -15.27
N GLY A 126 1.61 7.79 -14.38
CA GLY A 126 0.84 7.83 -13.15
C GLY A 126 -0.67 8.02 -13.33
N ILE A 127 -1.23 7.70 -14.50
CA ILE A 127 -2.67 7.80 -14.78
C ILE A 127 -3.24 6.48 -15.31
N ASN A 128 -4.54 6.28 -15.12
CA ASN A 128 -5.35 5.34 -15.88
C ASN A 128 -6.22 6.15 -16.86
N GLY A 129 -6.18 5.86 -18.16
CA GLY A 129 -7.01 6.59 -19.13
C GLY A 129 -6.39 6.71 -20.50
N VAL A 130 -6.59 7.86 -21.14
CA VAL A 130 -6.03 8.18 -22.46
C VAL A 130 -5.07 9.35 -22.32
N LEU A 131 -3.84 9.15 -22.77
CA LEU A 131 -2.84 10.19 -22.94
C LEU A 131 -2.92 10.73 -24.37
N VAL A 132 -2.95 12.05 -24.53
CA VAL A 132 -2.87 12.73 -25.84
C VAL A 132 -1.49 13.35 -25.94
N GLU A 133 -0.64 12.83 -26.82
CA GLU A 133 0.69 13.38 -27.11
C GLU A 133 0.83 13.56 -28.62
N ASN A 134 1.22 14.76 -29.06
CA ASN A 134 1.40 15.11 -30.48
C ASN A 134 0.18 14.75 -31.36
N GLY A 135 -1.03 14.98 -30.85
CA GLY A 135 -2.29 14.66 -31.54
C GLY A 135 -2.66 13.17 -31.58
N LYS A 136 -1.83 12.28 -31.02
CA LYS A 136 -2.10 10.83 -30.96
C LYS A 136 -2.62 10.43 -29.59
N GLN A 137 -3.68 9.63 -29.57
CA GLN A 137 -4.28 9.08 -28.36
C GLN A 137 -3.69 7.70 -28.03
N ARG A 138 -3.22 7.51 -26.79
CA ARG A 138 -2.75 6.22 -26.28
C ARG A 138 -3.47 5.87 -24.98
N LYS A 139 -4.07 4.69 -24.88
CA LYS A 139 -4.58 4.16 -23.61
C LYS A 139 -3.40 3.80 -22.70
N VAL A 140 -3.43 4.28 -21.47
CA VAL A 140 -2.41 4.05 -20.43
C VAL A 140 -3.07 3.53 -19.16
N LYS A 141 -2.35 2.67 -18.43
CA LYS A 141 -2.84 2.02 -17.19
C LYS A 141 -1.77 2.05 -16.09
N ASP A 142 -0.88 3.03 -16.14
CA ASP A 142 0.34 3.06 -15.34
C ASP A 142 0.02 3.23 -13.85
N ARG A 143 -1.03 3.99 -13.53
CA ARG A 143 -1.51 4.14 -12.15
C ARG A 143 -1.94 2.81 -11.55
N GLY A 144 -2.92 2.14 -12.14
CA GLY A 144 -3.43 0.86 -11.64
C GLY A 144 -2.34 -0.21 -11.59
N ARG A 145 -1.46 -0.23 -12.60
CA ARG A 145 -0.31 -1.14 -12.63
C ARG A 145 0.73 -0.82 -11.55
N GLY A 146 1.02 0.44 -11.30
CA GLY A 146 1.91 0.88 -10.23
C GLY A 146 1.36 0.61 -8.82
N LEU A 147 0.05 0.84 -8.61
CA LEU A 147 -0.60 0.59 -7.32
C LEU A 147 -0.76 -0.90 -7.00
N GLY A 148 -1.14 -1.73 -7.97
CA GLY A 148 -1.31 -3.17 -7.77
C GLY A 148 -0.01 -3.98 -7.87
N PHE A 149 0.85 -3.62 -8.82
CA PHE A 149 1.99 -4.42 -9.24
C PHE A 149 3.33 -3.68 -9.17
N SER A 150 3.41 -2.50 -8.54
CA SER A 150 4.65 -1.71 -8.43
C SER A 150 5.43 -1.63 -9.75
N THR A 151 4.70 -1.61 -10.88
CA THR A 151 5.31 -1.40 -12.19
C THR A 151 6.13 -0.10 -12.13
N HIS A 152 7.32 -0.12 -12.74
CA HIS A 152 8.36 0.90 -12.61
C HIS A 152 9.05 1.00 -11.23
N GLY A 153 8.86 0.04 -10.32
CA GLY A 153 9.54 -0.03 -9.04
C GLY A 153 11.06 -0.21 -9.18
N GLU A 154 11.48 -1.19 -9.97
CA GLU A 154 12.90 -1.44 -10.25
C GLU A 154 13.55 -0.29 -11.02
N ALA A 155 12.86 0.26 -12.03
CA ALA A 155 13.35 1.41 -12.80
C ALA A 155 13.64 2.63 -11.90
N ARG A 156 12.84 2.84 -10.84
CA ARG A 156 13.09 3.89 -9.83
C ARG A 156 14.35 3.65 -9.01
N ILE A 157 14.69 2.38 -8.72
CA ILE A 157 15.94 2.00 -8.04
C ILE A 157 17.13 2.24 -8.97
N CYS A 158 17.04 1.76 -10.22
CA CYS A 158 18.07 1.95 -11.25
C CYS A 158 18.33 3.45 -11.51
N TRP A 159 17.27 4.27 -11.57
CA TRP A 159 17.39 5.72 -11.68
C TRP A 159 18.20 6.32 -10.52
N ALA A 160 17.87 5.94 -9.28
CA ALA A 160 18.59 6.42 -8.11
C ALA A 160 20.08 6.02 -8.14
N LEU A 161 20.39 4.79 -8.57
CA LEU A 161 21.78 4.32 -8.72
C LEU A 161 22.57 5.15 -9.73
N LEU A 162 21.96 5.54 -10.85
CA LEU A 162 22.58 6.44 -11.84
C LEU A 162 22.80 7.84 -11.26
N GLN A 163 21.89 8.33 -10.40
CA GLN A 163 22.03 9.65 -9.78
C GLN A 163 23.22 9.76 -8.83
N VAL A 164 23.70 8.64 -8.25
CA VAL A 164 24.93 8.64 -7.42
C VAL A 164 26.11 9.20 -8.22
N THR A 165 26.35 8.67 -9.42
CA THR A 165 27.45 9.13 -10.27
C THR A 165 27.21 10.52 -10.86
N ASN A 166 25.95 10.90 -11.12
CA ASN A 166 25.63 12.24 -11.61
C ASN A 166 25.92 13.32 -10.57
N HIS A 167 25.59 13.07 -9.31
CA HIS A 167 25.93 13.97 -8.21
C HIS A 167 27.43 14.17 -8.12
N LEU A 168 28.21 13.09 -8.18
CA LEU A 168 29.66 13.18 -8.16
C LEU A 168 30.23 13.86 -9.40
N HIS A 169 29.63 13.69 -10.58
CA HIS A 169 30.01 14.45 -11.77
C HIS A 169 29.74 15.95 -11.63
N SER A 170 28.62 16.33 -11.00
CA SER A 170 28.29 17.72 -10.69
C SER A 170 29.29 18.35 -9.71
N ILE A 171 29.75 17.58 -8.72
CA ILE A 171 30.65 18.06 -7.66
C ILE A 171 32.11 18.07 -8.11
N LEU A 172 32.55 16.97 -8.72
CA LEU A 172 33.97 16.67 -8.91
C LEU A 172 34.40 16.72 -10.38
N GLY A 173 33.51 16.35 -11.29
CA GLY A 173 33.77 16.28 -12.74
C GLY A 173 33.22 17.50 -13.49
N THR A 174 32.89 17.30 -14.77
CA THR A 174 32.18 18.29 -15.59
C THR A 174 30.68 17.95 -15.61
N PRO A 175 29.78 18.89 -15.28
CA PRO A 175 28.35 18.68 -15.43
C PRO A 175 28.03 18.36 -16.89
N ASN A 176 27.33 17.24 -17.15
CA ASN A 176 26.84 16.92 -18.49
C ASN A 176 25.31 17.00 -18.49
N PRO A 177 24.73 18.12 -18.96
CA PRO A 177 23.31 18.34 -18.83
C PRO A 177 22.43 17.48 -19.73
N LYS A 178 23.01 16.72 -20.67
CA LYS A 178 22.26 15.78 -21.52
C LYS A 178 22.15 14.38 -20.93
N ARG A 179 22.90 14.07 -19.85
CA ARG A 179 22.89 12.72 -19.26
C ARG A 179 21.54 12.32 -18.64
N TRP A 180 20.75 13.28 -18.18
CA TRP A 180 19.48 12.99 -17.52
C TRP A 180 18.45 12.32 -18.43
N GLU A 181 18.36 12.72 -19.70
CA GLU A 181 17.46 12.07 -20.68
C GLU A 181 17.93 10.64 -21.02
N ASP A 182 19.24 10.43 -21.09
CA ASP A 182 19.83 9.10 -21.29
C ASP A 182 19.62 8.20 -20.06
N ASP A 183 19.71 8.74 -18.84
CA ASP A 183 19.52 7.97 -17.61
C ASP A 183 18.12 7.41 -17.47
N ALA A 184 17.14 8.13 -18.00
CA ALA A 184 15.76 7.68 -18.01
C ALA A 184 15.60 6.40 -18.84
N ARG A 185 16.22 6.41 -20.04
CA ARG A 185 16.28 5.25 -20.93
C ARG A 185 17.09 4.13 -20.31
N LEU A 186 18.28 4.43 -19.77
CA LEU A 186 19.16 3.44 -19.15
C LEU A 186 18.53 2.79 -17.92
N ALA A 187 17.86 3.56 -17.06
CA ALA A 187 17.18 3.02 -15.88
C ALA A 187 16.08 2.03 -16.27
N ARG A 188 15.35 2.28 -17.37
CA ARG A 188 14.38 1.33 -17.92
C ARG A 188 15.06 0.08 -18.46
N LEU A 189 16.15 0.22 -19.23
CA LEU A 189 16.92 -0.92 -19.76
C LEU A 189 17.52 -1.78 -18.64
N MET A 190 18.06 -1.14 -17.59
CA MET A 190 18.60 -1.82 -16.40
C MET A 190 17.54 -2.57 -15.60
N ALA A 191 16.28 -2.17 -15.72
CA ALA A 191 15.13 -2.77 -15.05
C ALA A 191 14.31 -3.70 -15.95
N ASP A 192 14.74 -3.89 -17.20
CA ASP A 192 14.06 -4.73 -18.17
C ASP A 192 14.30 -6.21 -17.83
N ALA A 193 13.24 -7.00 -17.82
CA ALA A 193 13.29 -8.42 -17.50
C ALA A 193 14.09 -9.22 -18.55
N ASP A 194 14.18 -8.71 -19.79
CA ASP A 194 14.97 -9.34 -20.86
C ASP A 194 16.48 -9.12 -20.68
N ASN A 195 16.88 -8.18 -19.81
CA ASN A 195 18.29 -7.91 -19.51
C ASN A 195 18.73 -8.65 -18.23
N PRO A 196 19.84 -9.42 -18.29
CA PRO A 196 20.38 -10.06 -17.10
C PRO A 196 20.85 -9.02 -16.09
N ARG A 197 20.81 -9.33 -14.79
CA ARG A 197 21.27 -8.42 -13.72
C ARG A 197 22.72 -7.95 -13.89
N GLU A 198 23.56 -8.74 -14.55
CA GLU A 198 24.91 -8.32 -14.90
C GLU A 198 24.96 -7.08 -15.81
N TYR A 199 23.95 -6.86 -16.65
CA TYR A 199 23.82 -5.64 -17.46
C TYR A 199 23.81 -4.39 -16.58
N GLN A 200 22.99 -4.38 -15.53
CA GLN A 200 22.95 -3.30 -14.54
C GLN A 200 24.34 -3.05 -13.94
N GLY A 201 25.01 -4.11 -13.46
CA GLY A 201 26.34 -4.01 -12.90
C GLY A 201 27.39 -3.47 -13.88
N ARG A 202 27.32 -3.86 -15.16
CA ARG A 202 28.20 -3.32 -16.22
C ARG A 202 28.00 -1.82 -16.43
N ILE A 203 26.76 -1.35 -16.49
CA ILE A 203 26.45 0.09 -16.63
C ILE A 203 27.00 0.88 -15.44
N LEU A 204 26.78 0.41 -14.21
CA LEU A 204 27.27 1.11 -13.01
C LEU A 204 28.80 1.14 -12.94
N ARG A 205 29.48 0.04 -13.29
CA ARG A 205 30.95 0.02 -13.39
C ARG A 205 31.47 0.96 -14.48
N GLN A 206 30.81 1.01 -15.63
CA GLN A 206 31.16 1.96 -16.69
C GLN A 206 31.00 3.41 -16.21
N ARG A 207 29.89 3.74 -15.55
CA ARG A 207 29.65 5.06 -14.95
C ARG A 207 30.73 5.45 -13.93
N ALA A 208 31.15 4.50 -13.09
CA ALA A 208 32.23 4.72 -12.13
C ALA A 208 33.59 4.98 -12.82
N ALA A 209 33.89 4.25 -13.90
CA ALA A 209 35.12 4.45 -14.68
C ALA A 209 35.12 5.80 -15.41
N GLU A 210 34.00 6.19 -16.02
CA GLU A 210 33.82 7.51 -16.64
C GLU A 210 34.01 8.65 -15.61
N LEU A 211 33.47 8.47 -14.41
CA LEU A 211 33.64 9.42 -13.31
C LEU A 211 35.10 9.55 -12.90
N LEU A 212 35.79 8.42 -12.69
CA LEU A 212 37.21 8.43 -12.33
C LEU A 212 38.06 9.13 -13.40
N GLN A 213 37.78 8.88 -14.67
CA GLN A 213 38.45 9.56 -15.78
C GLN A 213 38.20 11.08 -15.73
N ALA A 214 36.95 11.50 -15.54
CA ALA A 214 36.60 12.92 -15.47
C ALA A 214 37.24 13.63 -14.27
N ILE A 215 37.34 12.95 -13.13
CA ILE A 215 38.04 13.45 -11.94
C ILE A 215 39.53 13.66 -12.26
N ASN A 216 40.18 12.65 -12.84
CA ASN A 216 41.61 12.70 -13.15
C ASN A 216 41.98 13.74 -14.21
N GLN A 217 41.08 14.02 -15.16
CA GLN A 217 41.27 15.07 -16.18
C GLN A 217 41.27 16.49 -15.58
N LYS A 218 40.42 16.76 -14.59
CA LYS A 218 40.37 18.08 -13.94
C LYS A 218 41.52 18.27 -12.98
N GLN A 219 41.65 17.35 -12.02
CA GLN A 219 42.74 17.32 -11.04
C GLN A 219 42.69 15.97 -10.33
N PRO A 220 43.79 15.18 -10.34
CA PRO A 220 43.78 13.90 -9.66
C PRO A 220 43.53 14.06 -8.15
N LEU A 221 42.80 13.11 -7.55
CA LEU A 221 42.28 13.19 -6.17
C LEU A 221 43.37 13.50 -5.13
N ASN A 222 44.58 12.99 -5.34
CA ASN A 222 45.74 13.18 -4.46
C ASN A 222 46.32 14.60 -4.48
N ARG A 223 45.99 15.42 -5.48
CA ARG A 223 46.46 16.81 -5.63
C ARG A 223 45.35 17.84 -5.42
N ARG A 224 44.10 17.41 -5.18
CA ARG A 224 42.96 18.31 -5.01
C ARG A 224 42.94 18.92 -3.60
N THR A 225 42.76 20.22 -3.54
CA THR A 225 42.53 20.98 -2.30
C THR A 225 41.17 21.67 -2.40
N PRO A 226 40.26 21.47 -1.43
CA PRO A 226 40.35 20.52 -0.32
C PRO A 226 40.32 19.06 -0.78
N LYS A 227 40.90 18.18 0.03
CA LYS A 227 40.95 16.73 -0.21
C LYS A 227 39.58 16.13 0.12
N ILE A 228 39.02 15.36 -0.80
CA ILE A 228 37.76 14.66 -0.55
C ILE A 228 38.05 13.43 0.30
N ARG A 229 37.49 13.38 1.51
CA ARG A 229 37.72 12.30 2.47
C ARG A 229 36.82 11.09 2.19
N ARG A 230 35.52 11.30 1.98
CA ARG A 230 34.55 10.24 1.70
C ARG A 230 33.24 10.75 1.09
N ILE A 231 32.48 9.82 0.52
CA ILE A 231 31.09 9.97 0.11
C ILE A 231 30.21 9.40 1.21
N ARG A 232 29.30 10.22 1.71
CA ARG A 232 28.36 9.92 2.79
C ARG A 232 26.95 9.81 2.22
N VAL A 233 26.31 8.66 2.40
CA VAL A 233 25.01 8.35 1.82
C VAL A 233 23.96 8.20 2.92
N SER A 234 22.85 8.92 2.78
CA SER A 234 21.68 8.84 3.65
C SER A 234 20.46 8.41 2.83
N ILE A 235 19.74 7.40 3.29
CA ILE A 235 18.66 6.76 2.53
C ILE A 235 17.39 6.78 3.35
N PHE A 236 16.29 7.26 2.76
CA PHE A 236 14.98 7.28 3.37
C PHE A 236 13.94 6.60 2.50
N GLY A 237 12.97 5.94 3.11
CA GLY A 237 11.82 5.45 2.35
C GLY A 237 10.59 5.12 3.18
N PHE A 238 9.43 5.12 2.54
CA PHE A 238 8.14 4.75 3.16
C PHE A 238 7.45 3.68 2.31
N SER A 239 6.80 2.67 2.91
CA SER A 239 6.00 1.68 2.18
C SER A 239 6.84 0.87 1.17
N ARG A 240 6.39 0.73 -0.08
CA ARG A 240 7.22 0.23 -1.19
C ARG A 240 8.43 1.12 -1.49
N GLY A 241 8.38 2.39 -1.12
CA GLY A 241 9.55 3.27 -1.06
C GLY A 241 10.63 2.77 -0.11
N ALA A 242 10.25 2.30 1.08
CA ALA A 242 11.18 1.68 2.02
C ALA A 242 11.77 0.37 1.47
N ALA A 243 10.96 -0.43 0.75
CA ALA A 243 11.48 -1.61 0.06
C ALA A 243 12.52 -1.23 -1.01
N LYS A 244 12.19 -0.26 -1.88
CA LYS A 244 13.14 0.29 -2.86
C LYS A 244 14.41 0.84 -2.20
N ALA A 245 14.30 1.51 -1.04
CA ALA A 245 15.43 2.04 -0.29
C ALA A 245 16.39 0.94 0.20
N ARG A 246 15.84 -0.16 0.74
CA ARG A 246 16.61 -1.33 1.20
C ARG A 246 17.30 -2.04 0.04
N VAL A 247 16.61 -2.18 -1.09
CA VAL A 247 17.18 -2.77 -2.31
C VAL A 247 18.25 -1.86 -2.93
N PHE A 248 17.99 -0.55 -3.00
CA PHE A 248 18.97 0.45 -3.43
C PHE A 248 20.26 0.37 -2.62
N LEU A 249 20.16 0.26 -1.29
CA LEU A 249 21.32 0.08 -0.41
C LEU A 249 22.15 -1.13 -0.82
N ASN A 250 21.53 -2.30 -0.94
CA ASN A 250 22.25 -3.53 -1.28
C ASN A 250 22.86 -3.45 -2.67
N TRP A 251 22.15 -2.93 -3.67
CA TRP A 251 22.69 -2.80 -5.02
C TRP A 251 23.80 -1.76 -5.13
N LEU A 252 23.73 -0.68 -4.34
CA LEU A 252 24.80 0.32 -4.23
C LEU A 252 26.09 -0.33 -3.71
N LEU A 253 25.99 -1.10 -2.63
CA LEU A 253 27.13 -1.79 -2.03
C LEU A 253 27.63 -2.95 -2.89
N GLN A 254 26.76 -3.65 -3.61
CA GLN A 254 27.17 -4.66 -4.59
C GLN A 254 27.92 -4.02 -5.78
N ALA A 255 27.50 -2.84 -6.23
CA ALA A 255 28.12 -2.16 -7.37
C ALA A 255 29.47 -1.52 -7.03
N TYR A 256 29.59 -0.93 -5.83
CA TYR A 256 30.73 -0.08 -5.47
C TYR A 256 31.48 -0.54 -4.21
N GLY A 257 30.99 -1.52 -3.46
CA GLY A 257 31.60 -1.93 -2.20
C GLY A 257 31.77 -0.77 -1.24
N GLY A 258 32.98 -0.63 -0.69
CA GLY A 258 33.35 0.46 0.22
C GLY A 258 33.87 1.73 -0.46
N GLY A 259 33.78 1.88 -1.79
CA GLY A 259 34.30 3.08 -2.46
C GLY A 259 33.88 3.26 -3.92
N LEU A 260 33.72 4.51 -4.35
CA LEU A 260 33.31 4.88 -5.71
C LEU A 260 34.32 5.84 -6.33
N ALA A 261 34.84 5.48 -7.51
CA ALA A 261 35.84 6.25 -8.25
C ALA A 261 37.06 6.66 -7.40
N GLY A 262 37.53 5.76 -6.54
CA GLY A 262 38.68 5.97 -5.65
C GLY A 262 38.37 6.74 -4.35
N ILE A 263 37.10 7.07 -4.09
CA ILE A 263 36.68 7.78 -2.88
C ILE A 263 35.95 6.80 -1.95
N PRO A 264 36.31 6.70 -0.66
CA PRO A 264 35.60 5.85 0.30
C PRO A 264 34.10 6.18 0.35
N LEU A 265 33.25 5.15 0.39
CA LEU A 265 31.80 5.25 0.47
C LEU A 265 31.36 4.78 1.87
N LYS A 266 30.60 5.62 2.57
CA LYS A 266 30.00 5.33 3.87
C LYS A 266 28.49 5.58 3.80
N VAL A 267 27.71 4.59 4.22
CA VAL A 267 26.27 4.79 4.46
C VAL A 267 26.09 5.22 5.91
N ASP A 268 25.63 6.45 6.13
CA ASP A 268 25.43 6.97 7.49
C ASP A 268 24.15 6.45 8.11
N PHE A 269 23.07 6.41 7.32
CA PHE A 269 21.75 6.16 7.86
C PHE A 269 20.76 5.61 6.84
N VAL A 270 19.93 4.68 7.30
CA VAL A 270 18.76 4.16 6.59
C VAL A 270 17.52 4.38 7.45
N GLY A 271 16.69 5.36 7.09
CA GLY A 271 15.44 5.68 7.78
C GLY A 271 14.23 5.17 7.00
N VAL A 272 13.56 4.14 7.51
CA VAL A 272 12.40 3.55 6.84
C VAL A 272 11.12 3.64 7.67
N PHE A 273 10.01 3.85 6.97
CA PHE A 273 8.67 3.86 7.54
C PHE A 273 7.87 2.68 6.97
N ASP A 274 7.37 1.83 7.86
CA ASP A 274 6.41 0.75 7.63
C ASP A 274 6.61 0.03 6.30
N THR A 275 7.72 -0.69 6.17
CA THR A 275 8.18 -1.30 4.92
C THR A 275 7.18 -2.34 4.40
N VAL A 276 6.82 -2.23 3.12
CA VAL A 276 5.96 -3.20 2.41
C VAL A 276 6.62 -3.55 1.08
N ALA A 277 7.13 -4.77 0.92
CA ALA A 277 7.74 -5.24 -0.32
C ALA A 277 6.78 -5.99 -1.26
N SER A 278 5.59 -6.37 -0.79
CA SER A 278 4.73 -7.30 -1.50
C SER A 278 3.92 -6.69 -2.65
N VAL A 279 3.58 -7.55 -3.61
CA VAL A 279 2.58 -7.31 -4.65
C VAL A 279 1.20 -7.34 -4.02
N GLY A 280 0.38 -6.32 -4.30
CA GLY A 280 -0.99 -6.26 -3.80
C GLY A 280 -1.78 -7.52 -4.11
N LEU A 281 -1.56 -8.17 -5.27
CA LEU A 281 -2.27 -9.39 -5.69
C LEU A 281 -1.54 -10.72 -5.40
N ALA A 282 -0.23 -10.74 -5.12
CA ALA A 282 0.49 -12.01 -4.89
C ALA A 282 0.20 -12.62 -3.50
N ASN A 283 -0.12 -11.79 -2.50
CA ASN A 283 -0.67 -12.27 -1.22
C ASN A 283 -2.06 -12.92 -1.38
N TRP A 284 -2.76 -12.67 -2.49
CA TRP A 284 -4.09 -13.20 -2.77
C TRP A 284 -4.01 -14.55 -3.49
N ALA A 285 -2.87 -14.87 -4.11
CA ALA A 285 -2.62 -16.10 -4.86
C ALA A 285 -1.22 -16.70 -4.57
N PRO A 286 -0.93 -17.15 -3.33
CA PRO A 286 0.32 -17.84 -2.98
C PRO A 286 0.66 -19.08 -3.85
N ALA A 287 -0.31 -19.61 -4.60
CA ALA A 287 -0.17 -20.79 -5.47
C ALA A 287 0.71 -20.59 -6.73
N LEU A 288 1.30 -19.40 -6.95
CA LEU A 288 2.27 -19.14 -8.02
C LEU A 288 3.73 -19.37 -7.59
N GLY A 289 4.01 -19.83 -6.36
CA GLY A 289 5.37 -20.08 -5.89
C GLY A 289 6.21 -18.81 -5.73
N MET A 290 5.54 -17.65 -5.57
CA MET A 290 6.16 -16.36 -5.34
C MET A 290 5.97 -15.99 -3.87
N ASP A 291 7.04 -15.62 -3.15
CA ASP A 291 7.03 -15.22 -1.73
C ASP A 291 6.24 -13.91 -1.45
N GLY A 292 5.40 -13.47 -2.37
CA GLY A 292 4.63 -12.23 -2.32
C GLY A 292 5.45 -10.99 -2.69
N HIS A 293 6.78 -11.05 -2.68
CA HIS A 293 7.67 -9.93 -3.01
C HIS A 293 7.91 -9.75 -4.52
N TYR A 294 8.28 -8.53 -4.93
CA TYR A 294 8.78 -8.30 -6.29
C TYR A 294 10.10 -9.03 -6.54
N SER A 295 10.39 -9.38 -7.79
CA SER A 295 11.64 -10.05 -8.19
C SER A 295 12.90 -9.28 -7.74
N TRP A 296 12.82 -7.95 -7.64
CA TRP A 296 13.90 -7.11 -7.14
C TRP A 296 13.99 -7.04 -5.60
N ALA A 297 12.91 -7.37 -4.87
CA ALA A 297 12.79 -7.32 -3.42
C ALA A 297 12.96 -8.69 -2.75
N THR A 298 13.96 -9.46 -3.17
CA THR A 298 14.32 -10.72 -2.50
C THR A 298 14.74 -10.46 -1.05
N ILE A 299 14.65 -11.47 -0.18
CA ILE A 299 15.08 -11.38 1.21
C ILE A 299 16.51 -10.81 1.32
N ALA A 300 17.43 -11.30 0.48
CA ALA A 300 18.81 -10.82 0.43
C ALA A 300 18.91 -9.33 0.04
N ASN A 301 18.14 -8.87 -0.95
CA ASN A 301 18.14 -7.47 -1.35
C ASN A 301 17.42 -6.55 -0.34
N MET A 302 16.56 -7.11 0.50
CA MET A 302 15.82 -6.39 1.53
C MET A 302 16.55 -6.38 2.87
N ALA A 303 17.58 -7.21 3.09
CA ALA A 303 18.33 -7.22 4.33
C ALA A 303 19.04 -5.89 4.57
N ILE A 304 19.15 -5.46 5.83
CA ILE A 304 20.04 -4.35 6.22
C ILE A 304 21.41 -4.95 6.51
N PRO A 305 22.49 -4.63 5.77
CA PRO A 305 23.83 -5.13 6.06
C PRO A 305 24.31 -4.77 7.47
N ASP A 306 25.21 -5.58 8.03
CA ASP A 306 25.86 -5.27 9.32
C ASP A 306 26.69 -3.97 9.22
N GLY A 307 26.85 -3.28 10.35
CA GLY A 307 27.60 -2.02 10.39
C GLY A 307 26.84 -0.78 9.90
N ILE A 308 25.59 -0.94 9.44
CA ILE A 308 24.76 0.17 8.94
C ILE A 308 23.69 0.53 9.97
N ARG A 309 23.66 1.81 10.37
CA ARG A 309 22.64 2.35 11.26
C ARG A 309 21.31 2.47 10.52
N CYS A 310 20.29 1.78 11.02
CA CYS A 310 18.96 1.78 10.44
C CYS A 310 17.89 1.97 11.53
N ALA A 311 16.93 2.85 11.27
CA ALA A 311 15.72 2.98 12.07
C ALA A 311 14.49 2.63 11.22
N HIS A 312 13.59 1.83 11.79
CA HIS A 312 12.33 1.43 11.16
C HIS A 312 11.17 1.76 12.10
N LEU A 313 10.30 2.68 11.67
CA LEU A 313 9.08 3.02 12.39
C LEU A 313 7.92 2.22 11.79
N VAL A 314 7.17 1.48 12.61
CA VAL A 314 6.19 0.48 12.19
C VAL A 314 4.80 0.82 12.72
N ALA A 315 3.77 0.62 11.91
CA ALA A 315 2.37 0.82 12.28
C ALA A 315 1.80 -0.37 13.10
N ALA A 316 1.23 -0.08 14.26
CA ALA A 316 0.62 -1.09 15.13
C ALA A 316 -0.76 -1.56 14.66
N HIS A 317 -1.52 -0.70 13.96
CA HIS A 317 -2.95 -0.93 13.70
C HIS A 317 -3.28 -1.21 12.22
N GLU A 318 -2.27 -1.41 11.36
CA GLU A 318 -2.50 -1.75 9.96
C GLU A 318 -3.07 -3.18 9.81
N VAL A 319 -4.26 -3.30 9.22
CA VAL A 319 -5.00 -4.56 9.11
C VAL A 319 -5.07 -5.15 7.69
N ARG A 320 -4.70 -4.37 6.66
CA ARG A 320 -4.88 -4.79 5.25
C ARG A 320 -3.98 -5.96 4.87
N GLY A 321 -4.53 -6.90 4.11
CA GLY A 321 -3.82 -8.04 3.54
C GLY A 321 -2.77 -7.64 2.50
N SER A 322 -3.00 -6.55 1.78
CA SER A 322 -2.07 -5.98 0.79
C SER A 322 -0.86 -5.24 1.40
N PHE A 323 -0.84 -5.04 2.72
CA PHE A 323 0.22 -4.30 3.43
C PHE A 323 0.92 -5.15 4.51
N PRO A 324 1.44 -6.35 4.17
CA PRO A 324 2.29 -7.09 5.09
C PRO A 324 3.56 -6.27 5.39
N LEU A 325 4.05 -6.41 6.61
CA LEU A 325 5.23 -5.70 7.09
C LEU A 325 6.50 -6.50 6.76
N ASP A 326 7.54 -5.82 6.29
CA ASP A 326 8.89 -6.38 6.20
C ASP A 326 9.76 -5.84 7.36
N SER A 327 10.01 -6.65 8.38
CA SER A 327 10.90 -6.28 9.49
C SER A 327 12.34 -6.04 8.99
N ILE A 328 13.05 -5.13 9.64
CA ILE A 328 14.50 -4.96 9.43
C ILE A 328 15.34 -5.97 10.23
N GLY A 329 14.69 -6.77 11.08
CA GLY A 329 15.33 -7.76 11.93
C GLY A 329 16.11 -7.14 13.10
N GLY A 330 16.66 -8.01 13.95
CA GLY A 330 17.53 -7.59 15.07
C GLY A 330 18.94 -7.26 14.61
N GLY A 331 19.63 -6.37 15.31
CA GLY A 331 21.04 -6.05 15.07
C GLY A 331 21.52 -4.93 15.99
N SER A 332 22.84 -4.82 16.20
CA SER A 332 23.43 -3.81 17.09
C SER A 332 23.21 -2.37 16.62
N LEU A 333 22.94 -2.18 15.32
CA LEU A 333 22.69 -0.89 14.68
C LEU A 333 21.29 -0.81 14.02
N ARG A 334 20.39 -1.74 14.35
CA ARG A 334 19.01 -1.80 13.83
C ARG A 334 18.01 -1.45 14.92
N LYS A 335 17.26 -0.37 14.72
CA LYS A 335 16.28 0.17 15.68
C LYS A 335 14.87 0.07 15.11
N GLU A 336 14.08 -0.90 15.57
CA GLU A 336 12.68 -1.06 15.15
C GLU A 336 11.73 -0.57 16.26
N ILE A 337 10.84 0.37 15.93
CA ILE A 337 9.94 1.04 16.87
C ILE A 337 8.50 0.96 16.37
N VAL A 338 7.60 0.44 17.22
CA VAL A 338 6.17 0.36 16.93
C VAL A 338 5.48 1.65 17.38
N TYR A 339 4.67 2.22 16.49
CA TYR A 339 3.86 3.42 16.73
C TYR A 339 2.37 3.09 16.62
N PRO A 340 1.51 3.75 17.43
CA PRO A 340 0.09 3.73 17.19
C PRO A 340 -0.21 4.37 15.84
N GLY A 341 -1.16 3.79 15.12
CA GLY A 341 -1.62 4.27 13.82
C GLY A 341 -1.62 3.17 12.77
N VAL A 342 -2.19 3.47 11.61
CA VAL A 342 -2.09 2.62 10.41
C VAL A 342 -0.92 3.07 9.51
N HIS A 343 -0.74 2.43 8.36
CA HIS A 343 0.42 2.63 7.46
C HIS A 343 0.81 4.11 7.24
N SER A 344 -0.13 4.96 6.79
CA SER A 344 0.14 6.37 6.49
C SER A 344 0.03 7.30 7.71
N ASP A 345 -0.45 6.80 8.86
CA ASP A 345 -0.27 7.50 10.15
C ASP A 345 1.19 7.45 10.61
N VAL A 346 1.99 6.51 10.11
CA VAL A 346 3.44 6.41 10.37
C VAL A 346 4.26 7.00 9.22
N GLY A 347 3.90 6.71 7.97
CA GLY A 347 4.62 7.22 6.80
C GLY A 347 4.29 8.64 6.38
N GLY A 348 3.16 9.19 6.84
CA GLY A 348 2.54 10.37 6.24
C GLY A 348 1.82 10.02 4.93
N GLY A 349 0.91 10.89 4.48
CA GLY A 349 0.12 10.65 3.28
C GLY A 349 -1.33 11.08 3.39
N TYR A 350 -1.88 11.11 4.61
CA TYR A 350 -3.23 11.60 4.85
C TYR A 350 -3.27 13.14 4.84
N PRO A 351 -4.25 13.77 4.16
CA PRO A 351 -4.52 15.18 4.33
C PRO A 351 -5.17 15.43 5.71
N PRO A 352 -5.10 16.66 6.24
CA PRO A 352 -5.87 17.02 7.42
C PRO A 352 -7.37 16.85 7.19
N LYS A 353 -8.11 16.50 8.24
CA LYS A 353 -9.58 16.29 8.26
C LYS A 353 -10.07 15.04 7.53
N ASP A 354 -9.16 14.28 6.93
CA ASP A 354 -9.48 12.99 6.30
C ASP A 354 -10.12 12.04 7.31
N GLN A 355 -11.24 11.39 6.95
CA GLN A 355 -12.01 10.55 7.88
C GLN A 355 -12.41 11.24 9.21
N GLY A 356 -12.38 12.58 9.28
CA GLY A 356 -12.57 13.34 10.51
C GLY A 356 -11.38 13.31 11.48
N ARG A 357 -10.16 13.03 11.01
CA ARG A 357 -8.92 13.02 11.80
C ARG A 357 -8.10 14.29 11.63
N ALA A 358 -7.33 14.68 12.64
CA ALA A 358 -6.51 15.90 12.62
C ALA A 358 -7.32 17.16 12.21
N ALA A 359 -8.46 17.38 12.89
CA ALA A 359 -9.44 18.38 12.51
C ALA A 359 -8.89 19.83 12.50
N GLY A 360 -7.92 20.12 13.37
CA GLY A 360 -7.25 21.42 13.49
C GLY A 360 -6.16 21.68 12.45
N GLY A 361 -5.82 20.71 11.58
CA GLY A 361 -4.91 20.92 10.45
C GLY A 361 -3.66 20.05 10.47
N ASP A 362 -2.69 20.40 9.63
CA ASP A 362 -1.51 19.57 9.32
C ASP A 362 -0.66 19.22 10.55
N SER A 363 -0.55 20.15 11.51
CA SER A 363 0.21 19.91 12.74
C SER A 363 -0.44 18.92 13.70
N GLU A 364 -1.72 18.59 13.50
CA GLU A 364 -2.41 17.63 14.35
C GLU A 364 -2.26 16.17 13.90
N LYS A 365 -1.74 15.93 12.69
CA LYS A 365 -1.61 14.56 12.15
C LYS A 365 -0.68 13.70 13.00
N LEU A 366 -1.09 12.45 13.22
CA LEU A 366 -0.30 11.50 14.00
C LEU A 366 1.10 11.26 13.40
N SER A 367 1.20 11.32 12.06
CA SER A 367 2.46 11.17 11.31
C SER A 367 3.51 12.24 11.61
N GLN A 368 3.12 13.39 12.17
CA GLN A 368 4.06 14.42 12.61
C GLN A 368 4.96 13.94 13.75
N LEU A 369 4.48 13.02 14.60
CA LEU A 369 5.26 12.44 15.68
C LEU A 369 6.36 11.50 15.16
N THR A 370 6.00 10.65 14.19
CA THR A 370 6.96 9.76 13.53
C THR A 370 7.95 10.52 12.65
N LEU A 371 7.53 11.62 12.03
CA LEU A 371 8.42 12.54 11.33
C LEU A 371 9.48 13.11 12.27
N ALA A 372 9.06 13.63 13.42
CA ALA A 372 9.96 14.22 14.40
C ALA A 372 10.93 13.18 14.99
N GLN A 373 10.45 11.96 15.26
CA GLN A 373 11.30 10.83 15.68
C GLN A 373 12.36 10.52 14.61
N MET A 374 11.96 10.28 13.36
CA MET A 374 12.90 9.95 12.28
C MET A 374 13.89 11.08 12.00
N TYR A 375 13.44 12.33 12.08
CA TYR A 375 14.29 13.51 11.97
C TYR A 375 15.40 13.50 13.04
N ARG A 376 15.07 13.22 14.30
CA ARG A 376 16.07 13.08 15.36
C ARG A 376 17.00 11.90 15.14
N GLU A 377 16.49 10.73 14.74
CA GLU A 377 17.35 9.56 14.43
C GLU A 377 18.36 9.86 13.31
N ALA A 378 17.92 10.57 12.27
CA ALA A 378 18.75 11.01 11.17
C ALA A 378 19.82 12.01 11.62
N LEU A 379 19.44 13.03 12.40
CA LEU A 379 20.42 13.95 13.00
C LEU A 379 21.45 13.19 13.84
N ILE A 380 21.01 12.31 14.75
CA ILE A 380 21.90 11.49 15.59
C ILE A 380 22.89 10.67 14.75
N ALA A 381 22.51 10.24 13.55
CA ALA A 381 23.36 9.51 12.62
C ALA A 381 24.33 10.40 11.80
N GLY A 382 24.28 11.72 11.98
CA GLY A 382 25.11 12.69 11.25
C GLY A 382 24.58 13.05 9.86
N VAL A 383 23.28 12.81 9.59
CA VAL A 383 22.63 13.24 8.34
C VAL A 383 22.54 14.77 8.32
N PRO A 384 22.91 15.45 7.22
CA PRO A 384 22.91 16.92 7.14
C PRO A 384 21.50 17.48 6.90
N LEU A 385 20.61 17.27 7.87
CA LEU A 385 19.32 17.94 7.92
C LEU A 385 19.48 19.33 8.55
N LEU A 386 18.70 20.30 8.06
CA LEU A 386 18.59 21.63 8.66
C LEU A 386 18.09 21.49 10.10
N LEU A 387 18.68 22.27 11.00
CA LEU A 387 18.21 22.42 12.38
C LEU A 387 16.92 23.26 12.43
N PRO A 388 16.11 23.16 13.50
CA PRO A 388 14.84 23.88 13.57
C PRO A 388 14.96 25.41 13.44
N ASP A 389 16.06 26.00 13.91
CA ASP A 389 16.38 27.43 13.76
C ASP A 389 16.87 27.79 12.34
N GLU A 390 17.15 26.80 11.50
CA GLU A 390 17.54 26.95 10.08
C GLU A 390 16.35 26.75 9.13
N PHE A 391 15.14 26.48 9.65
CA PHE A 391 13.90 26.44 8.86
C PHE A 391 13.50 27.85 8.42
N ASN A 392 14.12 28.31 7.34
CA ASN A 392 14.06 29.67 6.83
C ASN A 392 12.80 30.02 6.00
N THR A 393 11.85 29.08 5.85
CA THR A 393 10.58 29.32 5.16
C THR A 393 9.39 28.80 5.97
N ALA A 394 8.23 29.44 5.80
CA ALA A 394 6.99 29.03 6.46
C ALA A 394 6.62 27.58 6.12
N THR A 395 6.88 27.13 4.89
CA THR A 395 6.67 25.74 4.46
C THR A 395 7.47 24.76 5.33
N ARG A 396 8.78 25.00 5.52
CA ARG A 396 9.64 24.15 6.36
C ARG A 396 9.17 24.13 7.81
N GLN A 397 8.84 25.30 8.36
CA GLN A 397 8.34 25.43 9.74
C GLN A 397 7.01 24.69 9.93
N ASN A 398 6.06 24.88 9.01
CA ASN A 398 4.74 24.25 9.07
C ASN A 398 4.83 22.73 8.91
N ASN A 399 5.69 22.24 8.01
CA ASN A 399 5.89 20.81 7.78
C ASN A 399 6.31 20.05 9.04
N PHE A 400 7.05 20.69 9.95
CA PHE A 400 7.56 20.07 11.18
C PHE A 400 6.83 20.53 12.46
N LYS A 401 5.78 21.35 12.31
CA LYS A 401 4.96 21.78 13.45
C LYS A 401 4.16 20.59 13.99
N VAL A 402 4.21 20.40 15.30
CA VAL A 402 3.42 19.38 16.01
C VAL A 402 2.52 20.08 17.02
N ALA A 403 1.22 19.80 16.98
CA ALA A 403 0.28 20.37 17.94
C ALA A 403 0.49 19.76 19.34
N SER A 404 0.37 20.59 20.37
CA SER A 404 0.45 20.14 21.77
C SER A 404 -0.67 19.17 22.13
N SER A 405 -1.86 19.34 21.54
CA SER A 405 -2.99 18.41 21.65
C SER A 405 -2.63 17.01 21.15
N THR A 406 -1.97 16.92 19.99
CA THR A 406 -1.47 15.65 19.41
C THR A 406 -0.44 14.99 20.32
N ILE A 407 0.53 15.76 20.84
CA ILE A 407 1.53 15.24 21.79
C ILE A 407 0.85 14.71 23.06
N ALA A 408 -0.12 15.45 23.61
CA ALA A 408 -0.84 15.06 24.81
C ALA A 408 -1.66 13.77 24.60
N ALA A 409 -2.44 13.68 23.51
CA ALA A 409 -3.24 12.50 23.18
C ALA A 409 -2.35 11.25 22.98
N PHE A 410 -1.22 11.41 22.29
CA PHE A 410 -0.25 10.35 22.08
C PHE A 410 0.41 9.87 23.37
N ASN A 411 0.87 10.79 24.23
CA ASN A 411 1.48 10.43 25.51
C ASN A 411 0.48 9.76 26.44
N ALA A 412 -0.77 10.23 26.47
CA ALA A 412 -1.84 9.61 27.23
C ALA A 412 -2.15 8.19 26.73
N TYR A 413 -2.07 7.94 25.41
CA TYR A 413 -2.18 6.58 24.86
C TYR A 413 -1.07 5.66 25.38
N ILE A 414 0.18 6.11 25.34
CA ILE A 414 1.33 5.34 25.84
C ILE A 414 1.11 4.98 27.32
N ASP A 415 0.71 5.95 28.15
CA ASP A 415 0.45 5.74 29.57
C ASP A 415 -0.70 4.76 29.84
N ALA A 416 -1.72 4.77 28.99
CA ALA A 416 -2.89 3.93 29.13
C ALA A 416 -2.73 2.51 28.56
N THR A 417 -1.63 2.23 27.87
CA THR A 417 -1.41 0.94 27.19
C THR A 417 -0.06 0.28 27.53
N PRO A 418 0.41 0.27 28.80
CA PRO A 418 1.68 -0.32 29.15
C PRO A 418 1.66 -1.84 28.92
N LEU A 419 2.82 -2.40 28.57
CA LEU A 419 3.05 -3.84 28.69
C LEU A 419 3.16 -4.24 30.17
N ASP A 420 2.82 -5.50 30.50
CA ASP A 420 2.98 -6.00 31.87
C ASP A 420 4.47 -5.93 32.27
N PRO A 421 4.86 -5.08 33.25
CA PRO A 421 6.26 -4.89 33.62
C PRO A 421 6.91 -6.14 34.23
N ARG A 422 6.11 -7.11 34.69
CA ARG A 422 6.61 -8.41 35.19
C ARG A 422 7.10 -9.29 34.06
N GLN A 423 6.47 -9.19 32.88
CA GLN A 423 6.84 -9.95 31.68
C GLN A 423 7.83 -9.17 30.81
N PHE A 424 7.68 -7.85 30.76
CA PHE A 424 8.44 -6.94 29.92
C PHE A 424 8.99 -5.79 30.77
N PRO A 425 10.10 -6.01 31.51
CA PRO A 425 10.65 -4.98 32.37
C PRO A 425 11.13 -3.76 31.56
N PRO A 426 10.94 -2.52 32.07
CA PRO A 426 11.45 -1.32 31.42
C PRO A 426 12.94 -1.41 31.15
N THR A 427 13.38 -0.84 30.03
CA THR A 427 14.80 -0.84 29.71
C THR A 427 15.52 0.30 30.43
N THR A 428 16.69 0.02 31.00
CA THR A 428 17.55 1.05 31.57
C THR A 428 18.38 1.68 30.45
N PRO A 429 18.30 3.01 30.23
CA PRO A 429 19.16 3.69 29.28
C PRO A 429 20.63 3.55 29.67
N PRO A 430 21.57 3.40 28.72
CA PRO A 430 22.97 3.19 29.04
C PRO A 430 23.57 4.42 29.74
N SER A 431 24.47 4.19 30.70
CA SER A 431 25.13 5.27 31.46
C SER A 431 26.13 6.04 30.59
N LYS A 432 26.84 5.34 29.70
CA LYS A 432 27.73 5.89 28.68
C LYS A 432 27.13 5.67 27.29
N VAL A 433 27.36 6.61 26.38
CA VAL A 433 26.91 6.53 24.98
C VAL A 433 28.11 6.66 24.04
N ASP A 434 28.01 6.02 22.90
CA ASP A 434 28.98 6.09 21.80
C ASP A 434 28.24 6.23 20.45
N ARG A 435 29.00 6.35 19.36
CA ARG A 435 28.46 6.48 17.99
C ARG A 435 27.47 5.37 17.58
N ASN A 436 27.59 4.19 18.17
CA ASN A 436 26.78 3.01 17.87
C ASN A 436 25.53 2.88 18.75
N THR A 437 25.37 3.75 19.75
CA THR A 437 24.25 3.68 20.70
C THR A 437 22.93 4.01 19.98
N LEU A 438 21.96 3.08 20.01
CA LEU A 438 20.64 3.24 19.37
C LEU A 438 19.56 3.81 20.28
N TYR A 439 19.55 3.42 21.56
CA TYR A 439 18.51 3.79 22.52
C TYR A 439 19.09 4.58 23.70
N PRO A 440 19.54 5.84 23.48
CA PRO A 440 20.24 6.62 24.50
C PRO A 440 19.36 7.08 25.66
N VAL A 441 18.04 7.22 25.42
CA VAL A 441 17.11 7.89 26.35
C VAL A 441 15.84 7.07 26.62
N GLU A 442 15.51 6.14 25.73
CA GLU A 442 14.26 5.39 25.72
C GLU A 442 14.24 4.30 26.78
N ARG A 443 13.07 4.18 27.44
CA ARG A 443 12.82 3.31 28.59
C ARG A 443 11.75 2.27 28.34
N GLN A 444 10.95 2.41 27.28
CA GLN A 444 10.00 1.39 26.87
C GLN A 444 10.64 -0.01 26.85
N PRO A 445 9.91 -1.04 27.32
CA PRO A 445 10.45 -2.38 27.40
C PRO A 445 10.73 -2.96 26.01
N ARG A 446 11.67 -3.91 25.97
CA ARG A 446 11.97 -4.67 24.75
C ARG A 446 11.02 -5.85 24.65
N ALA A 447 10.43 -6.03 23.47
CA ALA A 447 9.59 -7.17 23.14
C ALA A 447 9.80 -7.56 21.67
N THR A 448 9.27 -8.69 21.23
CA THR A 448 9.22 -8.99 19.80
C THR A 448 8.26 -8.03 19.10
N LEU A 449 8.46 -7.82 17.80
CA LEU A 449 7.61 -6.96 16.99
C LEU A 449 6.14 -7.41 17.04
N GLU A 450 5.93 -8.72 16.94
CA GLU A 450 4.61 -9.36 17.05
C GLU A 450 3.94 -9.10 18.39
N GLN A 451 4.64 -9.30 19.51
CA GLN A 451 4.08 -9.05 20.84
C GLN A 451 3.57 -7.61 20.98
N LEU A 452 4.33 -6.64 20.47
CA LEU A 452 3.93 -5.23 20.49
C LEU A 452 2.71 -4.99 19.60
N ILE A 453 2.74 -5.43 18.34
CA ILE A 453 1.63 -5.27 17.41
C ILE A 453 0.36 -5.93 17.97
N HIS A 454 0.46 -7.16 18.50
CA HIS A 454 -0.66 -7.92 19.05
C HIS A 454 -1.27 -7.28 20.31
N HIS A 455 -0.43 -6.67 21.16
CA HIS A 455 -0.89 -5.94 22.34
C HIS A 455 -1.72 -4.72 21.94
N HIS A 456 -1.16 -3.86 21.09
CA HIS A 456 -1.84 -2.63 20.63
C HIS A 456 -3.05 -2.92 19.72
N GLN A 457 -2.97 -3.98 18.90
CA GLN A 457 -4.12 -4.49 18.15
C GLN A 457 -5.27 -4.89 19.08
N GLY A 458 -4.99 -5.56 20.21
CA GLY A 458 -6.02 -5.92 21.18
C GLY A 458 -6.76 -4.70 21.74
N VAL A 459 -6.04 -3.60 21.98
CA VAL A 459 -6.64 -2.33 22.41
C VAL A 459 -7.53 -1.74 21.31
N TYR A 460 -7.06 -1.76 20.05
CA TYR A 460 -7.84 -1.30 18.89
C TYR A 460 -9.10 -2.12 18.67
N LEU A 461 -9.03 -3.45 18.80
CA LEU A 461 -10.19 -4.34 18.63
C LEU A 461 -11.29 -4.08 19.67
N LYS A 462 -10.94 -3.79 20.93
CA LYS A 462 -11.93 -3.38 21.95
C LYS A 462 -12.65 -2.09 21.56
N TRP A 463 -11.92 -1.11 21.00
CA TRP A 463 -12.52 0.12 20.49
C TRP A 463 -13.40 -0.13 19.25
N ARG A 464 -12.92 -0.89 18.26
CA ARG A 464 -13.73 -1.24 17.07
C ARG A 464 -14.96 -2.04 17.41
N TYR A 465 -14.92 -2.91 18.42
CA TYR A 465 -16.10 -3.60 18.96
C TYR A 465 -17.16 -2.59 19.40
N ALA A 466 -16.78 -1.61 20.24
CA ALA A 466 -17.69 -0.59 20.73
C ALA A 466 -18.24 0.33 19.63
N MET A 467 -17.44 0.57 18.59
CA MET A 467 -17.76 1.43 17.45
C MET A 467 -18.48 0.71 16.29
N LEU A 468 -18.70 -0.60 16.37
CA LEU A 468 -19.35 -1.36 15.31
C LEU A 468 -20.75 -0.82 15.02
N GLY A 469 -20.97 -0.34 13.79
CA GLY A 469 -22.20 0.28 13.33
C GLY A 469 -22.34 1.76 13.72
N LYS A 470 -21.32 2.38 14.32
CA LYS A 470 -21.36 3.74 14.87
C LYS A 470 -20.21 4.64 14.39
N ILE A 471 -19.16 4.09 13.78
CA ILE A 471 -17.97 4.88 13.42
C ILE A 471 -18.27 5.98 12.39
N HIS A 472 -19.23 5.77 11.50
CA HIS A 472 -19.71 6.78 10.57
C HIS A 472 -20.42 7.98 11.25
N GLN A 473 -20.67 7.91 12.55
CA GLN A 473 -21.34 8.94 13.37
C GLN A 473 -20.34 9.76 14.19
N LEU A 474 -19.04 9.55 14.03
CA LEU A 474 -18.03 10.29 14.78
C LEU A 474 -18.24 11.80 14.62
N PRO A 475 -18.28 12.60 15.70
CA PRO A 475 -18.59 14.02 15.62
C PRO A 475 -17.66 14.78 14.67
N ASN A 476 -16.35 14.50 14.74
CA ASN A 476 -15.38 15.14 13.86
C ASN A 476 -15.59 14.75 12.39
N LEU A 477 -16.06 13.54 12.09
CA LEU A 477 -16.36 13.14 10.72
C LEU A 477 -17.62 13.87 10.21
N VAL A 478 -18.72 13.80 10.96
CA VAL A 478 -20.01 14.37 10.57
C VAL A 478 -19.94 15.89 10.41
N ASN A 479 -19.20 16.56 11.30
CA ASN A 479 -19.10 18.03 11.32
C ASN A 479 -17.99 18.58 10.40
N THR A 480 -17.17 17.73 9.79
CA THR A 480 -16.08 18.18 8.92
C THR A 480 -16.60 18.61 7.56
N ALA A 481 -16.30 19.84 7.13
CA ALA A 481 -16.58 20.31 5.78
C ALA A 481 -15.43 19.94 4.82
N THR A 482 -15.35 18.66 4.41
CA THR A 482 -14.43 18.18 3.35
C THR A 482 -15.21 17.63 2.16
N VAL A 483 -14.58 17.65 0.99
CA VAL A 483 -15.13 17.06 -0.25
C VAL A 483 -15.27 15.54 -0.17
N SER A 484 -14.51 14.88 0.71
CA SER A 484 -14.52 13.43 0.94
C SER A 484 -15.51 12.98 2.01
N ARG A 485 -16.06 13.88 2.86
CA ARG A 485 -16.85 13.51 4.05
C ARG A 485 -17.90 12.45 3.78
N ASP A 486 -18.75 12.69 2.77
CA ASP A 486 -19.89 11.81 2.51
C ASP A 486 -19.43 10.43 2.00
N GLN A 487 -18.30 10.40 1.28
CA GLN A 487 -17.66 9.16 0.86
C GLN A 487 -17.03 8.41 2.05
N ASP A 488 -16.32 9.12 2.93
CA ASP A 488 -15.74 8.55 4.15
C ASP A 488 -16.82 7.91 5.04
N ILE A 489 -17.97 8.59 5.22
CA ILE A 489 -19.13 8.08 5.95
C ILE A 489 -19.64 6.77 5.35
N GLU A 490 -19.73 6.69 4.02
CA GLU A 490 -20.22 5.49 3.35
C GLU A 490 -19.22 4.34 3.41
N ASP A 491 -17.93 4.63 3.28
CA ASP A 491 -16.87 3.64 3.43
C ASP A 491 -16.85 3.05 4.85
N PHE A 492 -17.12 3.87 5.85
CA PHE A 492 -17.31 3.41 7.22
C PHE A 492 -18.53 2.51 7.38
N ARG A 493 -19.68 2.85 6.77
CA ARG A 493 -20.87 1.99 6.79
C ARG A 493 -20.61 0.64 6.12
N MET A 494 -19.97 0.67 4.95
CA MET A 494 -19.59 -0.54 4.22
C MET A 494 -18.68 -1.43 5.06
N THR A 495 -17.61 -0.86 5.62
CA THR A 495 -16.63 -1.64 6.37
C THR A 495 -17.18 -2.16 7.71
N ASP A 496 -18.09 -1.44 8.36
CA ASP A 496 -18.83 -1.95 9.52
C ASP A 496 -19.77 -3.11 9.14
N ALA A 497 -20.47 -3.01 7.99
CA ALA A 497 -21.29 -4.11 7.50
C ALA A 497 -20.46 -5.36 7.18
N GLN A 498 -19.29 -5.18 6.56
CA GLN A 498 -18.34 -6.27 6.31
C GLN A 498 -17.79 -6.87 7.61
N LEU A 499 -17.43 -6.04 8.60
CA LEU A 499 -16.95 -6.52 9.91
C LEU A 499 -18.01 -7.36 10.63
N ARG A 500 -19.30 -7.00 10.52
CA ARG A 500 -20.39 -7.83 11.07
C ARG A 500 -20.43 -9.21 10.41
N LYS A 501 -20.35 -9.26 9.08
CA LYS A 501 -20.30 -10.53 8.33
C LYS A 501 -19.04 -11.34 8.64
N GLU A 502 -17.92 -10.67 8.86
CA GLU A 502 -16.67 -11.28 9.28
C GLU A 502 -16.80 -12.00 10.62
N VAL A 503 -17.46 -11.37 11.60
CA VAL A 503 -17.76 -12.00 12.90
C VAL A 503 -18.66 -13.24 12.71
N ASP A 504 -19.74 -13.11 11.93
CA ASP A 504 -20.67 -14.22 11.68
C ASP A 504 -19.97 -15.39 10.98
N PHE A 505 -19.13 -15.08 9.99
CA PHE A 505 -18.31 -16.05 9.28
C PHE A 505 -17.36 -16.80 10.21
N LEU A 506 -16.59 -16.08 11.03
CA LEU A 506 -15.61 -16.68 11.93
C LEU A 506 -16.25 -17.53 13.04
N ASN A 507 -17.50 -17.25 13.41
CA ASN A 507 -18.27 -18.04 14.37
C ASN A 507 -19.12 -19.16 13.76
N SER A 508 -19.28 -19.19 12.43
CA SER A 508 -20.07 -20.22 11.73
C SER A 508 -19.19 -21.37 11.20
N LYS A 509 -19.85 -22.47 10.81
CA LYS A 509 -19.23 -23.58 10.06
C LYS A 509 -19.06 -23.29 8.56
N LYS A 510 -19.43 -22.08 8.11
CA LYS A 510 -19.37 -21.71 6.70
C LYS A 510 -17.92 -21.62 6.22
N THR A 511 -17.64 -22.06 5.01
CA THR A 511 -16.35 -21.96 4.35
C THR A 511 -16.28 -20.71 3.48
N TRP A 512 -15.11 -20.40 2.94
CA TRP A 512 -14.98 -19.32 1.96
C TRP A 512 -15.87 -19.57 0.73
N VAL A 513 -16.12 -20.84 0.36
CA VAL A 513 -16.99 -21.25 -0.76
C VAL A 513 -18.43 -20.78 -0.56
N ASP A 514 -18.92 -20.77 0.68
CA ASP A 514 -20.28 -20.30 0.99
C ASP A 514 -20.46 -18.79 0.76
N TYR A 515 -19.35 -18.06 0.63
CA TYR A 515 -19.32 -16.62 0.33
C TYR A 515 -18.76 -16.32 -1.07
N ALA A 516 -18.03 -17.27 -1.65
CA ALA A 516 -17.55 -17.24 -3.03
C ALA A 516 -18.60 -17.89 -3.94
N SER A 517 -19.66 -17.15 -4.32
CA SER A 517 -20.53 -17.64 -5.40
C SER A 517 -19.70 -17.77 -6.69
N LEU A 518 -20.05 -18.76 -7.54
CA LEU A 518 -19.37 -19.31 -8.73
C LEU A 518 -19.01 -18.31 -9.86
N GLY A 519 -18.70 -17.05 -9.53
CA GLY A 519 -18.14 -16.01 -10.39
C GLY A 519 -16.94 -15.29 -9.76
N SER A 520 -16.17 -15.96 -8.89
CA SER A 520 -14.93 -15.40 -8.32
C SER A 520 -14.03 -14.85 -9.43
N LEU A 521 -13.75 -13.53 -9.41
CA LEU A 521 -12.57 -12.89 -10.01
C LEU A 521 -12.02 -13.62 -11.26
N GLY A 522 -12.86 -13.77 -12.29
CA GLY A 522 -12.58 -14.41 -13.59
C GLY A 522 -11.33 -15.29 -13.65
N GLY A 523 -11.34 -16.49 -13.06
CA GLY A 523 -10.31 -17.51 -13.26
C GLY A 523 -8.85 -17.12 -12.91
N LEU A 524 -8.62 -15.99 -12.22
CA LEU A 524 -7.29 -15.43 -11.97
C LEU A 524 -6.64 -15.92 -10.66
N VAL A 525 -7.43 -16.46 -9.72
CA VAL A 525 -6.95 -17.01 -8.45
C VAL A 525 -7.32 -18.50 -8.40
N ARG A 526 -6.32 -19.38 -8.21
CA ARG A 526 -6.57 -20.81 -8.01
C ARG A 526 -7.32 -20.99 -6.68
N GLN A 527 -8.48 -21.67 -6.71
CA GLN A 527 -9.35 -21.94 -5.54
C GLN A 527 -8.61 -22.44 -4.28
N GLY A 528 -7.48 -23.15 -4.42
CA GLY A 528 -6.68 -23.63 -3.28
C GLY A 528 -6.01 -22.53 -2.45
N SER A 529 -5.79 -21.33 -3.00
CA SER A 529 -5.12 -20.23 -2.30
C SER A 529 -6.05 -19.42 -1.40
N GLU A 530 -7.32 -19.27 -1.79
CA GLU A 530 -8.36 -18.62 -0.97
C GLU A 530 -8.66 -19.45 0.29
N ALA A 531 -8.69 -20.78 0.14
CA ALA A 531 -8.82 -21.72 1.26
C ALA A 531 -7.69 -21.55 2.27
N ALA A 532 -6.42 -21.48 1.82
CA ALA A 532 -5.27 -21.36 2.71
C ALA A 532 -5.29 -20.06 3.53
N VAL A 533 -5.54 -18.91 2.88
CA VAL A 533 -5.60 -17.61 3.56
C VAL A 533 -6.76 -17.56 4.58
N THR A 534 -7.91 -18.10 4.20
CA THR A 534 -9.10 -18.15 5.06
C THR A 534 -8.88 -19.09 6.26
N ASN A 535 -8.25 -20.25 6.05
CA ASN A 535 -7.90 -21.18 7.13
C ASN A 535 -6.87 -20.57 8.09
N GLN A 536 -5.87 -19.86 7.57
CA GLN A 536 -4.93 -19.10 8.39
C GLN A 536 -5.68 -18.09 9.27
N LYS A 537 -6.60 -17.32 8.68
CA LYS A 537 -7.42 -16.36 9.44
C LYS A 537 -8.24 -17.04 10.56
N ARG A 538 -8.86 -18.20 10.28
CA ARG A 538 -9.58 -18.97 11.31
C ARG A 538 -8.65 -19.45 12.43
N THR A 539 -7.42 -19.83 12.08
CA THR A 539 -6.39 -20.21 13.05
C THR A 539 -6.02 -19.02 13.93
N GLU A 540 -5.79 -17.84 13.35
CA GLU A 540 -5.51 -16.60 14.08
C GLU A 540 -6.70 -16.17 14.98
N TRP A 541 -7.93 -16.34 14.47
CA TRP A 541 -9.17 -16.13 15.23
C TRP A 541 -9.21 -17.00 16.49
N ALA A 542 -9.01 -18.31 16.34
CA ALA A 542 -8.95 -19.24 17.46
C ALA A 542 -7.72 -18.98 18.36
N GLY A 543 -6.60 -18.55 17.79
CA GLY A 543 -5.32 -18.27 18.44
C GLY A 543 -5.25 -16.93 19.21
N GLY A 544 -6.40 -16.41 19.66
CA GLY A 544 -6.48 -15.29 20.60
C GLY A 544 -7.08 -14.00 20.04
N VAL A 545 -7.25 -13.85 18.72
CA VAL A 545 -7.95 -12.67 18.16
C VAL A 545 -9.41 -12.65 18.61
N LYS A 546 -10.08 -13.82 18.67
CA LYS A 546 -11.44 -13.96 19.20
C LYS A 546 -11.55 -13.41 20.63
N GLN A 547 -10.64 -13.84 21.51
CA GLN A 547 -10.62 -13.40 22.90
C GLN A 547 -10.44 -11.88 23.02
N GLN A 548 -9.54 -11.30 22.22
CA GLN A 548 -9.31 -9.85 22.20
C GLN A 548 -10.53 -9.07 21.69
N TRP A 549 -11.20 -9.57 20.67
CA TRP A 549 -12.43 -8.98 20.12
C TRP A 549 -13.59 -9.06 21.12
N GLU A 550 -13.88 -10.25 21.65
CA GLU A 550 -14.99 -10.48 22.58
C GLU A 550 -14.79 -9.79 23.93
N ALA A 551 -13.53 -9.57 24.35
CA ALA A 551 -13.24 -8.73 25.52
C ALA A 551 -13.85 -7.32 25.39
N GLY A 552 -14.04 -6.79 24.18
CA GLY A 552 -14.70 -5.50 23.95
C GLY A 552 -16.14 -5.41 24.46
N ALA A 553 -16.82 -6.55 24.65
CA ALA A 553 -18.18 -6.59 25.21
C ALA A 553 -18.23 -6.20 26.70
N THR A 554 -17.15 -6.47 27.45
CA THR A 554 -17.08 -6.27 28.91
C THR A 554 -16.00 -5.27 29.32
N GLN A 555 -14.98 -5.07 28.48
CA GLN A 555 -13.84 -4.21 28.73
C GLN A 555 -13.75 -3.16 27.63
N LYS A 556 -14.04 -1.90 27.99
CA LYS A 556 -13.84 -0.78 27.07
C LYS A 556 -12.35 -0.55 26.83
N ALA A 557 -12.01 -0.03 25.64
CA ALA A 557 -10.69 0.53 25.43
C ALA A 557 -10.45 1.67 26.45
N PRO A 558 -9.20 1.88 26.90
CA PRO A 558 -8.90 3.00 27.80
C PRO A 558 -9.36 4.34 27.18
N PRO A 559 -9.88 5.29 27.97
CA PRO A 559 -10.39 6.56 27.43
C PRO A 559 -9.37 7.33 26.58
N ALA A 560 -8.09 7.30 26.95
CA ALA A 560 -7.02 7.90 26.16
C ALA A 560 -6.84 7.23 24.79
N ALA A 561 -7.04 5.91 24.71
CA ALA A 561 -7.00 5.18 23.44
C ALA A 561 -8.21 5.46 22.57
N GLU A 562 -9.41 5.49 23.16
CA GLU A 562 -10.61 5.94 22.44
C GLU A 562 -10.44 7.35 21.88
N HIS A 563 -9.92 8.28 22.68
CA HIS A 563 -9.63 9.64 22.22
C HIS A 563 -8.65 9.65 21.05
N LEU A 564 -7.53 8.90 21.13
CA LEU A 564 -6.57 8.80 20.04
C LEU A 564 -7.20 8.22 18.76
N PHE A 565 -7.96 7.13 18.88
CA PHE A 565 -8.56 6.44 17.73
C PHE A 565 -9.65 7.25 17.02
N THR A 566 -10.40 8.03 17.79
CA THR A 566 -11.50 8.86 17.28
C THR A 566 -11.01 10.17 16.65
N THR A 567 -9.84 10.66 17.06
CA THR A 567 -9.36 12.00 16.65
C THR A 567 -8.12 11.98 15.76
N LEU A 568 -7.24 10.97 15.88
CA LEU A 568 -5.93 10.98 15.21
C LEU A 568 -5.60 9.74 14.36
N VAL A 569 -6.15 8.56 14.64
CA VAL A 569 -5.83 7.31 13.90
C VAL A 569 -6.85 7.06 12.79
N HIS A 570 -6.38 6.89 11.56
CA HIS A 570 -7.22 6.56 10.41
C HIS A 570 -7.61 5.08 10.40
N ASP A 571 -8.73 4.75 9.75
CA ASP A 571 -9.10 3.36 9.46
C ASP A 571 -8.62 2.98 8.06
N SER A 572 -7.58 2.15 8.00
CA SER A 572 -6.94 1.78 6.75
C SER A 572 -7.84 0.96 5.83
N ARG A 573 -8.81 0.24 6.39
CA ARG A 573 -9.71 -0.62 5.62
C ARG A 573 -10.82 0.19 4.98
N SER A 574 -11.34 1.21 5.67
CA SER A 574 -12.32 2.14 5.10
C SER A 574 -11.73 3.00 3.99
N TRP A 575 -10.42 3.27 4.03
CA TRP A 575 -9.74 4.08 3.00
C TRP A 575 -9.33 3.29 1.74
N PHE A 576 -8.85 2.05 1.90
CA PHE A 576 -8.11 1.37 0.82
C PHE A 576 -8.98 0.56 -0.14
N LYS A 577 -9.05 1.02 -1.39
CA LYS A 577 -9.85 0.41 -2.46
C LYS A 577 -8.98 -0.10 -3.62
N PRO A 578 -8.39 -1.31 -3.53
CA PRO A 578 -7.46 -1.83 -4.55
C PRO A 578 -8.04 -1.95 -5.97
N PHE A 579 -9.37 -2.02 -6.11
CA PHE A 579 -10.07 -2.08 -7.40
C PHE A 579 -11.01 -0.88 -7.64
N GLY A 580 -11.01 0.09 -6.74
CA GLY A 580 -11.76 1.33 -6.88
C GLY A 580 -10.97 2.38 -7.65
N LEU A 581 -11.66 3.41 -8.10
CA LEU A 581 -10.99 4.67 -8.45
C LEU A 581 -10.55 5.31 -7.12
N ASP A 582 -9.26 5.65 -6.99
CA ASP A 582 -8.75 6.39 -5.83
C ASP A 582 -9.44 7.77 -5.73
N ASP A 583 -9.49 8.38 -4.55
CA ASP A 583 -10.09 9.72 -4.37
C ASP A 583 -9.43 10.79 -5.26
N ALA A 584 -8.15 10.60 -5.63
CA ALA A 584 -7.43 11.45 -6.58
C ALA A 584 -7.87 11.28 -8.05
N ASP A 585 -8.56 10.19 -8.39
CA ASP A 585 -9.22 10.00 -9.68
C ASP A 585 -10.62 10.66 -9.70
N TRP A 586 -11.14 11.08 -8.55
CA TRP A 586 -12.43 11.76 -8.39
C TRP A 586 -12.36 13.28 -8.61
N PHE A 587 -11.65 13.65 -9.67
CA PHE A 587 -11.82 14.89 -10.44
C PHE A 587 -11.03 16.18 -10.09
N PRO A 588 -10.58 16.93 -11.13
CA PRO A 588 -10.39 18.38 -11.04
C PRO A 588 -11.74 19.15 -11.16
N PRO A 589 -11.83 20.41 -10.68
CA PRO A 589 -13.02 21.22 -10.81
C PRO A 589 -13.25 21.58 -12.28
N GLY A 590 -14.45 21.36 -12.81
CA GLY A 590 -14.86 21.88 -14.13
C GLY A 590 -15.65 20.90 -14.99
N ASP A 591 -14.96 20.03 -15.73
CA ASP A 591 -15.57 19.27 -16.84
C ASP A 591 -15.62 17.75 -16.65
N GLY A 592 -14.64 17.18 -15.94
CA GLY A 592 -14.62 15.74 -15.64
C GLY A 592 -15.72 15.34 -14.65
N GLN A 593 -15.94 16.17 -13.62
CA GLN A 593 -17.04 16.03 -12.65
C GLN A 593 -18.37 16.00 -13.36
N ARG A 594 -18.62 16.97 -14.25
CA ARG A 594 -19.87 17.06 -14.99
C ARG A 594 -20.05 15.84 -15.88
N ARG A 595 -19.06 15.47 -16.69
CA ARG A 595 -19.20 14.33 -17.62
C ARG A 595 -19.43 13.00 -16.94
N GLU A 596 -18.74 12.72 -15.83
CA GLU A 596 -18.93 11.46 -15.10
C GLU A 596 -20.19 11.49 -14.24
N ARG A 597 -20.53 12.62 -13.62
CA ARG A 597 -21.84 12.82 -12.98
C ARG A 597 -22.96 12.58 -13.98
N ASP A 598 -22.87 13.15 -15.18
CA ASP A 598 -23.87 12.99 -16.24
C ASP A 598 -23.89 11.54 -16.76
N ARG A 599 -22.74 10.87 -16.84
CA ARG A 599 -22.63 9.43 -17.17
C ARG A 599 -23.28 8.53 -16.11
N ARG A 600 -23.10 8.86 -14.82
CA ARG A 600 -23.69 8.13 -13.69
C ARG A 600 -25.18 8.40 -13.56
N ILE A 601 -25.62 9.64 -13.73
CA ILE A 601 -27.04 9.98 -13.87
C ILE A 601 -27.65 9.15 -15.00
N ALA A 602 -26.99 9.07 -16.16
CA ALA A 602 -27.47 8.26 -17.27
C ALA A 602 -27.48 6.74 -16.96
N ALA A 603 -26.59 6.23 -16.11
CA ALA A 603 -26.61 4.84 -15.66
C ALA A 603 -27.77 4.55 -14.71
N HIS A 604 -27.90 5.33 -13.65
CA HIS A 604 -29.03 5.23 -12.72
C HIS A 604 -30.38 5.45 -13.41
N GLN A 605 -30.44 6.30 -14.43
CA GLN A 605 -31.65 6.47 -15.25
C GLN A 605 -32.01 5.20 -16.05
N ARG A 606 -31.02 4.49 -16.61
CA ARG A 606 -31.27 3.21 -17.30
C ARG A 606 -31.77 2.15 -16.33
N ASP A 607 -31.16 2.06 -15.15
CA ASP A 607 -31.55 1.09 -14.13
C ASP A 607 -32.94 1.41 -13.56
N LEU A 608 -33.23 2.69 -13.30
CA LEU A 608 -34.56 3.17 -12.91
C LEU A 608 -35.63 2.82 -13.96
N GLU A 609 -35.34 3.02 -15.25
CA GLU A 609 -36.25 2.61 -16.34
C GLU A 609 -36.44 1.10 -16.38
N GLN A 610 -35.37 0.32 -16.18
CA GLN A 610 -35.43 -1.13 -16.13
C GLN A 610 -36.30 -1.62 -14.97
N TYR A 611 -36.12 -1.08 -13.76
CA TYR A 611 -36.93 -1.45 -12.59
C TYR A 611 -38.40 -1.04 -12.76
N ARG A 612 -38.68 0.12 -13.34
CA ARG A 612 -40.06 0.53 -13.68
C ARG A 612 -40.70 -0.42 -14.69
N ARG A 613 -39.96 -0.88 -15.70
CA ARG A 613 -40.43 -1.89 -16.67
C ARG A 613 -40.69 -3.24 -16.01
N GLN A 614 -39.80 -3.69 -15.14
CA GLN A 614 -39.95 -4.95 -14.41
C GLN A 614 -41.13 -4.91 -13.44
N LYS A 615 -41.35 -3.79 -12.74
CA LYS A 615 -42.53 -3.55 -11.91
C LYS A 615 -43.81 -3.63 -12.75
N ALA A 616 -43.87 -2.89 -13.87
CA ALA A 616 -45.02 -2.88 -14.76
C ALA A 616 -45.32 -4.27 -15.36
N ALA A 617 -44.29 -5.04 -15.71
CA ALA A 617 -44.45 -6.41 -16.21
C ALA A 617 -44.96 -7.36 -15.11
N ALA A 618 -44.54 -7.17 -13.86
CA ALA A 618 -45.02 -7.95 -12.72
C ALA A 618 -46.45 -7.59 -12.29
N GLU A 619 -46.90 -6.36 -12.56
CA GLU A 619 -48.23 -5.85 -12.23
C GLU A 619 -49.22 -5.90 -13.41
N ALA A 620 -48.76 -6.32 -14.60
CA ALA A 620 -49.59 -6.43 -15.78
C ALA A 620 -50.70 -7.49 -15.59
N PRO A 621 -51.93 -7.22 -16.06
CA PRO A 621 -53.02 -8.20 -15.99
C PRO A 621 -52.67 -9.45 -16.81
N PRO A 622 -53.09 -10.65 -16.36
CA PRO A 622 -52.79 -11.89 -17.03
C PRO A 622 -53.35 -11.89 -18.46
N VAL A 623 -52.51 -12.25 -19.44
CA VAL A 623 -52.93 -12.42 -20.82
C VAL A 623 -53.85 -13.65 -20.93
N PRO A 624 -55.07 -13.53 -21.46
CA PRO A 624 -55.99 -14.67 -21.59
C PRO A 624 -55.33 -15.82 -22.37
N GLY A 625 -55.25 -17.00 -21.75
CA GLY A 625 -54.71 -18.22 -22.37
C GLY A 625 -53.25 -18.56 -22.05
N ILE A 626 -52.49 -17.71 -21.34
CA ILE A 626 -51.11 -18.00 -20.91
C ILE A 626 -51.07 -18.20 -19.39
N LYS A 627 -50.67 -19.40 -18.93
CA LYS A 627 -50.53 -19.68 -17.49
C LYS A 627 -49.33 -18.89 -16.92
N PRO A 628 -49.47 -18.20 -15.77
CA PRO A 628 -48.35 -17.54 -15.12
C PRO A 628 -47.30 -18.56 -14.67
N VAL A 629 -46.01 -18.17 -14.76
CA VAL A 629 -44.89 -18.98 -14.29
C VAL A 629 -44.98 -19.14 -12.76
N PRO A 630 -44.86 -20.35 -12.19
CA PRO A 630 -44.90 -20.54 -10.74
C PRO A 630 -43.71 -19.84 -10.08
N VAL A 631 -43.98 -19.08 -9.02
CA VAL A 631 -42.92 -18.53 -8.16
C VAL A 631 -42.31 -19.69 -7.35
N PRO A 632 -40.97 -19.84 -7.29
CA PRO A 632 -40.34 -20.89 -6.49
C PRO A 632 -40.73 -20.76 -5.01
N PRO A 633 -40.92 -21.86 -4.27
CA PRO A 633 -41.23 -21.78 -2.85
C PRO A 633 -40.01 -21.22 -2.09
N GLY A 634 -40.17 -20.07 -1.45
CA GLY A 634 -39.15 -19.47 -0.56
C GLY A 634 -38.50 -18.16 -1.04
N GLY A 635 -38.81 -17.67 -2.24
CA GLY A 635 -38.34 -16.34 -2.70
C GLY A 635 -39.32 -15.22 -2.36
N SER A 636 -38.89 -14.22 -1.59
CA SER A 636 -39.65 -12.97 -1.42
C SER A 636 -39.76 -12.24 -2.77
N LYS A 637 -40.96 -11.73 -3.12
CA LYS A 637 -41.11 -10.87 -4.31
C LYS A 637 -40.13 -9.68 -4.23
N PRO A 638 -39.43 -9.32 -5.33
CA PRO A 638 -38.56 -8.16 -5.34
C PRO A 638 -39.34 -6.89 -4.99
N ASN A 639 -38.82 -6.07 -4.08
CA ASN A 639 -39.45 -4.81 -3.67
C ASN A 639 -39.08 -3.70 -4.64
N TRP A 640 -39.73 -3.70 -5.82
CA TRP A 640 -39.44 -2.75 -6.90
C TRP A 640 -39.53 -1.30 -6.46
N ASP A 641 -40.44 -0.97 -5.53
CA ASP A 641 -40.59 0.38 -4.99
C ASP A 641 -39.38 0.85 -4.18
N ALA A 642 -38.71 -0.06 -3.47
CA ALA A 642 -37.48 0.27 -2.76
C ALA A 642 -36.33 0.54 -3.73
N HIS A 643 -36.21 -0.25 -4.80
CA HIS A 643 -35.19 -0.04 -5.84
C HIS A 643 -35.43 1.29 -6.58
N ILE A 644 -36.67 1.59 -6.97
CA ILE A 644 -37.04 2.84 -7.65
C ILE A 644 -36.70 4.06 -6.78
N ARG A 645 -37.12 4.08 -5.50
CA ARG A 645 -36.81 5.20 -4.58
C ARG A 645 -35.32 5.42 -4.40
N ARG A 646 -34.54 4.33 -4.41
CA ARG A 646 -33.08 4.38 -4.27
C ARG A 646 -32.41 5.01 -5.49
N GLU A 647 -32.80 4.59 -6.69
CA GLU A 647 -32.26 5.16 -7.93
C GLU A 647 -32.66 6.64 -8.08
N GLU A 648 -33.89 7.01 -7.70
CA GLU A 648 -34.35 8.39 -7.68
C GLU A 648 -33.53 9.27 -6.73
N ALA A 649 -33.29 8.79 -5.50
CA ALA A 649 -32.45 9.49 -4.53
C ALA A 649 -30.98 9.62 -4.98
N ALA A 650 -30.44 8.61 -5.67
CA ALA A 650 -29.10 8.65 -6.25
C ALA A 650 -29.00 9.71 -7.36
N ILE A 651 -29.98 9.76 -8.28
CA ILE A 651 -30.04 10.77 -9.35
C ILE A 651 -30.15 12.18 -8.78
N GLU A 652 -31.00 12.38 -7.76
CA GLU A 652 -31.19 13.68 -7.12
C GLU A 652 -29.95 14.14 -6.35
N GLY A 653 -29.29 13.22 -5.62
CA GLY A 653 -28.01 13.47 -4.96
C GLY A 653 -26.91 13.90 -5.94
N LEU A 654 -26.85 13.24 -7.12
CA LEU A 654 -25.93 13.61 -8.20
C LEU A 654 -26.22 15.00 -8.78
N ARG A 655 -27.50 15.35 -9.00
CA ARG A 655 -27.90 16.63 -9.60
C ARG A 655 -27.62 17.84 -8.70
N ASN A 656 -27.73 17.69 -7.39
CA ASN A 656 -27.61 18.78 -6.42
C ASN A 656 -26.15 19.17 -6.09
N GLY A 657 -25.15 18.59 -6.75
CA GLY A 657 -23.74 18.99 -6.60
C GLY A 657 -23.04 18.42 -5.36
N SER A 658 -23.70 17.53 -4.62
CA SER A 658 -23.06 16.68 -3.61
C SER A 658 -22.04 15.77 -4.30
N THR A 659 -20.84 15.58 -3.72
CA THR A 659 -19.89 14.58 -4.20
C THR A 659 -20.63 13.24 -4.31
N PRO A 660 -20.61 12.54 -5.46
CA PRO A 660 -21.31 11.26 -5.61
C PRO A 660 -20.84 10.27 -4.56
N VAL A 661 -21.66 9.98 -3.56
CA VAL A 661 -21.45 8.85 -2.65
C VAL A 661 -21.62 7.59 -3.49
N LEU A 662 -20.58 6.76 -3.61
CA LEU A 662 -20.75 5.42 -4.12
C LEU A 662 -21.60 4.63 -3.12
N ILE A 663 -22.92 4.58 -3.31
CA ILE A 663 -23.82 3.73 -2.52
C ILE A 663 -23.82 2.34 -3.18
N PRO A 664 -23.07 1.35 -2.68
CA PRO A 664 -22.99 0.03 -3.30
C PRO A 664 -24.36 -0.64 -3.20
N ASN A 665 -24.81 -1.32 -4.26
CA ASN A 665 -26.07 -2.08 -4.23
C ASN A 665 -26.11 -2.97 -2.98
N SER A 666 -27.29 -3.15 -2.36
CA SER A 666 -27.42 -4.01 -1.16
C SER A 666 -26.97 -5.45 -1.44
N GLU A 667 -27.02 -5.88 -2.70
CA GLU A 667 -26.44 -7.13 -3.20
C GLU A 667 -24.90 -7.14 -3.15
N ASN A 668 -24.22 -6.00 -3.32
CA ASN A 668 -22.75 -5.84 -3.21
C ASN A 668 -22.24 -5.94 -1.76
N ILE A 669 -23.12 -5.84 -0.76
CA ILE A 669 -22.76 -6.07 0.65
C ILE A 669 -22.76 -7.58 0.91
N ASP A 670 -23.67 -8.34 0.28
CA ASP A 670 -23.80 -9.80 0.38
C ASP A 670 -22.73 -10.56 -0.39
N SER A 671 -22.28 -9.98 -1.49
CA SER A 671 -21.24 -10.53 -2.30
C SER A 671 -19.88 -10.26 -1.62
N GLY A 672 -19.10 -11.29 -1.31
CA GLY A 672 -17.74 -11.11 -0.80
C GLY A 672 -16.78 -10.49 -1.83
N TYR A 673 -17.27 -9.82 -2.88
CA TYR A 673 -16.51 -9.49 -4.09
C TYR A 673 -15.71 -8.21 -3.98
N ALA A 674 -14.44 -8.32 -4.35
CA ALA A 674 -13.51 -7.21 -4.46
C ALA A 674 -13.81 -6.28 -5.66
N LEU A 675 -14.53 -6.78 -6.67
CA LEU A 675 -14.94 -6.02 -7.86
C LEU A 675 -16.15 -5.09 -7.60
N GLU A 676 -16.99 -5.43 -6.62
CA GLU A 676 -18.25 -4.73 -6.34
C GLU A 676 -18.16 -3.79 -5.14
N SER A 677 -17.35 -4.14 -4.13
CA SER A 677 -17.09 -3.31 -2.95
C SER A 677 -15.80 -2.49 -3.04
N ALA A 678 -14.99 -2.71 -4.08
CA ALA A 678 -13.64 -2.16 -4.28
C ALA A 678 -12.60 -2.47 -3.18
N HIS A 679 -13.02 -3.01 -2.03
CA HIS A 679 -12.22 -3.40 -0.87
C HIS A 679 -11.67 -4.83 -0.96
N GLU A 680 -10.70 -5.16 -0.12
CA GLU A 680 -10.22 -6.53 0.03
C GLU A 680 -11.32 -7.46 0.58
N PRO A 681 -11.44 -8.72 0.11
CA PRO A 681 -12.43 -9.67 0.61
C PRO A 681 -12.34 -9.82 2.13
N TRP A 682 -13.41 -9.49 2.84
CA TRP A 682 -13.41 -9.46 4.31
C TRP A 682 -13.20 -10.85 4.92
N PHE A 683 -13.64 -11.92 4.25
CA PHE A 683 -13.45 -13.29 4.71
C PHE A 683 -11.97 -13.74 4.65
N MET A 684 -11.14 -13.09 3.82
CA MET A 684 -9.68 -13.31 3.77
C MET A 684 -8.90 -12.26 4.59
N PHE A 685 -9.21 -10.98 4.38
CA PHE A 685 -8.35 -9.85 4.78
C PHE A 685 -9.04 -8.78 5.66
N GLY A 686 -10.14 -9.14 6.33
CA GLY A 686 -10.85 -8.29 7.31
C GLY A 686 -10.06 -7.88 8.57
N TYR A 687 -10.73 -7.24 9.55
CA TYR A 687 -10.08 -6.71 10.75
C TYR A 687 -9.60 -7.79 11.73
N LEU A 688 -10.27 -8.94 11.73
CA LEU A 688 -10.15 -10.00 12.72
C LEU A 688 -9.10 -11.04 12.29
N ARG A 689 -7.87 -10.55 12.12
CA ARG A 689 -6.67 -11.32 11.72
C ARG A 689 -5.42 -10.69 12.31
N ARG A 690 -4.29 -11.41 12.35
CA ARG A 690 -2.99 -10.81 12.68
C ARG A 690 -2.39 -10.11 11.46
N ARG A 691 -1.61 -9.05 11.69
CA ARG A 691 -0.82 -8.43 10.62
C ARG A 691 0.30 -9.40 10.23
N LYS A 692 0.46 -9.67 8.93
CA LYS A 692 1.53 -10.53 8.41
C LYS A 692 2.86 -9.79 8.49
N VAL A 693 3.89 -10.44 9.05
CA VAL A 693 5.26 -9.90 9.18
C VAL A 693 6.25 -10.86 8.51
N PHE A 694 7.11 -10.32 7.64
CA PHE A 694 8.24 -11.02 7.05
C PHE A 694 9.53 -10.63 7.77
N TYR A 695 10.39 -11.62 8.05
CA TYR A 695 11.69 -11.40 8.68
C TYR A 695 12.84 -11.65 7.69
N SER A 696 13.94 -10.94 7.91
CA SER A 696 15.11 -10.94 7.02
C SER A 696 15.93 -12.23 7.02
N ASP A 697 15.66 -13.18 7.93
CA ASP A 697 16.27 -14.52 7.99
C ASP A 697 15.51 -15.56 7.14
N GLY A 698 14.48 -15.15 6.40
CA GLY A 698 13.66 -16.02 5.56
C GLY A 698 12.66 -16.88 6.34
N ALA A 699 12.58 -16.75 7.66
CA ALA A 699 11.53 -17.39 8.44
C ALA A 699 10.22 -16.62 8.26
N ILE A 700 9.25 -17.22 7.55
CA ILE A 700 7.85 -16.84 7.68
C ILE A 700 7.38 -17.43 9.01
N LYS A 701 7.53 -16.69 10.11
CA LYS A 701 6.92 -17.09 11.39
C LYS A 701 5.44 -16.73 11.35
N ASN A 702 4.62 -17.64 10.86
CA ASN A 702 3.24 -17.73 11.32
C ASN A 702 3.30 -18.36 12.71
N VAL A 703 3.15 -17.56 13.77
CA VAL A 703 3.18 -18.09 15.14
C VAL A 703 1.88 -18.84 15.40
N THR A 704 1.88 -20.13 15.09
CA THR A 704 1.35 -21.25 15.88
C THR A 704 1.54 -22.54 15.09
N ALA A 705 2.04 -23.58 15.76
CA ALA A 705 2.16 -24.98 15.33
C ALA A 705 3.32 -25.35 14.37
N GLU A 706 4.52 -25.53 14.94
CA GLU A 706 5.62 -26.27 14.27
C GLU A 706 5.46 -27.80 14.32
N GLU A 707 4.41 -28.34 14.95
CA GLU A 707 4.16 -29.79 14.96
C GLU A 707 2.98 -30.26 14.08
N SER A 708 2.21 -29.37 13.44
CA SER A 708 1.03 -29.79 12.66
C SER A 708 1.14 -29.56 11.14
N GLN A 709 2.25 -29.04 10.63
CA GLN A 709 2.37 -28.66 9.21
C GLN A 709 2.38 -29.85 8.24
N GLN A 710 2.97 -31.00 8.62
CA GLN A 710 3.02 -32.16 7.71
C GLN A 710 1.66 -32.85 7.56
N ASP A 711 0.93 -33.05 8.66
CA ASP A 711 -0.41 -33.63 8.64
C ASP A 711 -1.42 -32.68 8.00
N GLN A 712 -1.27 -31.37 8.19
CA GLN A 712 -2.13 -30.37 7.55
C GLN A 712 -1.87 -30.26 6.05
N ILE A 713 -0.63 -30.37 5.58
CA ILE A 713 -0.34 -30.40 4.14
C ILE A 713 -0.93 -31.66 3.50
N ALA A 714 -0.86 -32.80 4.18
CA ALA A 714 -1.49 -34.05 3.72
C ALA A 714 -3.02 -33.92 3.65
N GLN A 715 -3.65 -33.31 4.67
CA GLN A 715 -5.10 -33.08 4.70
C GLN A 715 -5.53 -32.09 3.60
N ILE A 716 -4.81 -30.98 3.40
CA ILE A 716 -5.11 -29.98 2.36
C ILE A 716 -4.98 -30.62 0.96
N GLN A 717 -4.01 -31.50 0.76
CA GLN A 717 -3.86 -32.23 -0.49
C GLN A 717 -5.01 -33.23 -0.73
N GLU A 718 -5.49 -33.90 0.31
CA GLU A 718 -6.63 -34.81 0.25
C GLU A 718 -7.95 -34.08 -0.01
N ASP A 719 -8.22 -33.00 0.72
CA ASP A 719 -9.40 -32.15 0.52
C ASP A 719 -9.41 -31.57 -0.92
N GLY A 720 -8.25 -31.18 -1.43
CA GLY A 720 -8.08 -30.74 -2.81
C GLY A 720 -8.33 -31.84 -3.85
N ARG A 721 -7.99 -33.11 -3.54
CA ARG A 721 -8.31 -34.26 -4.41
C ARG A 721 -9.82 -34.51 -4.44
N GLN A 722 -10.48 -34.50 -3.29
CA GLN A 722 -11.92 -34.73 -3.17
C GLN A 722 -12.72 -33.62 -3.86
N ALA A 723 -12.33 -32.36 -3.69
CA ALA A 723 -12.97 -31.24 -4.38
C ALA A 723 -12.87 -31.35 -5.92
N ARG A 724 -11.71 -31.75 -6.46
CA ARG A 724 -11.54 -31.99 -7.91
C ARG A 724 -12.38 -33.17 -8.41
N ALA A 725 -12.55 -34.22 -7.60
CA ALA A 725 -13.40 -35.35 -7.94
C ALA A 725 -14.89 -34.93 -8.01
N GLN A 726 -15.36 -34.18 -7.02
CA GLN A 726 -16.73 -33.64 -6.98
C GLN A 726 -17.01 -32.71 -8.17
N MET A 727 -16.05 -31.86 -8.55
CA MET A 727 -16.19 -30.98 -9.71
C MET A 727 -16.28 -31.74 -11.03
N ARG A 728 -15.48 -32.79 -11.21
CA ARG A 728 -15.59 -33.67 -12.38
C ARG A 728 -16.98 -34.28 -12.47
N GLU A 729 -17.50 -34.80 -11.37
CA GLU A 729 -18.83 -35.40 -11.33
C GLU A 729 -19.93 -34.38 -11.67
N ASN A 730 -19.85 -33.16 -11.12
CA ASN A 730 -20.81 -32.10 -11.38
C ASN A 730 -20.78 -31.64 -12.85
N GLU A 731 -19.61 -31.50 -13.44
CA GLU A 731 -19.48 -31.07 -14.84
C GLU A 731 -19.94 -32.16 -15.81
N THR A 732 -19.67 -33.44 -15.51
CA THR A 732 -20.24 -34.58 -16.25
C THR A 732 -21.77 -34.57 -16.17
N LYS A 733 -22.35 -34.41 -14.98
CA LYS A 733 -23.81 -34.32 -14.80
C LYS A 733 -24.42 -33.15 -15.58
N ARG A 734 -23.75 -31.99 -15.59
CA ARG A 734 -24.18 -30.80 -16.34
C ARG A 734 -24.18 -31.06 -17.85
N TYR A 735 -23.11 -31.63 -18.39
CA TYR A 735 -23.02 -31.97 -19.80
C TYR A 735 -24.07 -33.02 -20.22
N GLU A 736 -24.27 -34.06 -19.40
CA GLU A 736 -25.32 -35.06 -19.64
C GLU A 736 -26.72 -34.46 -19.61
N HIS A 737 -26.99 -33.55 -18.67
CA HIS A 737 -28.27 -32.88 -18.60
C HIS A 737 -28.54 -32.00 -19.84
N MET A 738 -27.55 -31.24 -20.30
CA MET A 738 -27.65 -30.46 -21.54
C MET A 738 -27.90 -31.37 -22.75
N ARG A 739 -27.20 -32.51 -22.83
CA ARG A 739 -27.39 -33.49 -23.91
C ARG A 739 -28.81 -34.03 -23.92
N GLN A 740 -29.33 -34.45 -22.77
CA GLN A 740 -30.70 -34.97 -22.65
C GLN A 740 -31.76 -33.92 -23.02
N GLN A 741 -31.60 -32.67 -22.58
CA GLN A 741 -32.51 -31.58 -22.94
C GLN A 741 -32.51 -31.35 -24.46
N GLN A 742 -31.33 -31.40 -25.08
CA GLN A 742 -31.19 -31.19 -26.52
C GLN A 742 -31.79 -32.35 -27.34
N GLU A 743 -31.57 -33.60 -26.91
CA GLU A 743 -32.18 -34.80 -27.50
C GLU A 743 -33.72 -34.72 -27.45
N GLN A 744 -34.28 -34.29 -26.32
CA GLN A 744 -35.73 -34.07 -26.18
C GLN A 744 -36.24 -32.91 -27.04
N GLY A 745 -35.45 -31.85 -27.20
CA GLY A 745 -35.75 -30.73 -28.11
C GLY A 745 -35.83 -31.18 -29.56
N VAL A 746 -34.83 -31.94 -30.02
CA VAL A 746 -34.77 -32.53 -31.36
C VAL A 746 -35.94 -33.48 -31.60
N ALA A 747 -36.27 -34.35 -30.64
CA ALA A 747 -37.40 -35.26 -30.75
C ALA A 747 -38.74 -34.52 -30.93
N ARG A 748 -38.97 -33.45 -30.17
CA ARG A 748 -40.17 -32.61 -30.30
C ARG A 748 -40.25 -31.92 -31.65
N VAL A 749 -39.14 -31.32 -32.12
CA VAL A 749 -39.12 -30.64 -33.42
C VAL A 749 -39.30 -31.63 -34.57
N ARG A 750 -38.73 -32.84 -34.47
CA ARG A 750 -38.96 -33.94 -35.42
C ARG A 750 -40.43 -34.37 -35.47
N GLN A 751 -41.11 -34.44 -34.33
CA GLN A 751 -42.54 -34.78 -34.30
C GLN A 751 -43.39 -33.71 -35.00
N ARG A 752 -43.13 -32.43 -34.73
CA ARG A 752 -43.81 -31.29 -35.40
C ARG A 752 -43.58 -31.30 -36.91
N TYR A 753 -42.36 -31.65 -37.34
CA TYR A 753 -42.04 -31.83 -38.75
C TYR A 753 -42.84 -32.97 -39.40
N MET A 754 -42.90 -34.14 -38.75
CA MET A 754 -43.70 -35.29 -39.22
C MET A 754 -45.20 -34.97 -39.31
N GLN A 755 -45.71 -34.09 -38.43
CA GLN A 755 -47.09 -33.61 -38.42
C GLN A 755 -47.35 -32.47 -39.42
N ARG A 756 -46.35 -32.08 -40.22
CA ARG A 756 -46.37 -30.96 -41.18
C ARG A 756 -46.69 -29.60 -40.55
N GLU A 757 -46.39 -29.41 -39.27
CA GLU A 757 -46.55 -28.13 -38.57
C GLU A 757 -45.42 -27.13 -38.84
N ILE A 758 -44.29 -27.61 -39.37
CA ILE A 758 -43.13 -26.80 -39.74
C ILE A 758 -42.58 -27.24 -41.10
N SER A 759 -41.97 -26.31 -41.83
CA SER A 759 -41.40 -26.55 -43.17
C SER A 759 -40.06 -27.31 -43.13
N ASP A 760 -39.66 -27.85 -44.28
CA ASP A 760 -38.34 -28.50 -44.46
C ASP A 760 -37.18 -27.56 -44.08
N VAL A 761 -37.32 -26.27 -44.39
CA VAL A 761 -36.32 -25.23 -44.10
C VAL A 761 -36.19 -25.00 -42.59
N GLU A 762 -37.32 -24.83 -41.89
CA GLU A 762 -37.33 -24.62 -40.44
C GLU A 762 -36.80 -25.84 -39.67
N TYR A 763 -37.10 -27.05 -40.15
CA TYR A 763 -36.56 -28.27 -39.58
C TYR A 763 -35.03 -28.36 -39.79
N ALA A 764 -34.55 -28.08 -41.00
CA ALA A 764 -33.12 -28.10 -41.30
C ALA A 764 -32.32 -27.05 -40.48
N ASP A 765 -32.86 -25.84 -40.34
CA ASP A 765 -32.23 -24.78 -39.55
C ASP A 765 -32.17 -25.14 -38.05
N TYR A 766 -33.23 -25.71 -37.49
CA TYR A 766 -33.23 -26.16 -36.10
C TYR A 766 -32.19 -27.27 -35.87
N MET A 767 -32.12 -28.26 -36.77
CA MET A 767 -31.14 -29.35 -36.67
C MET A 767 -29.70 -28.84 -36.74
N LYS A 768 -29.42 -27.86 -37.61
CA LYS A 768 -28.10 -27.24 -37.74
C LYS A 768 -27.69 -26.46 -36.48
N VAL A 769 -28.59 -25.63 -35.94
CA VAL A 769 -28.34 -24.88 -34.69
C VAL A 769 -28.17 -25.82 -33.50
N SER A 770 -28.99 -26.87 -33.44
CA SER A 770 -28.94 -27.91 -32.39
C SER A 770 -27.58 -28.62 -32.38
N GLN A 771 -27.09 -29.05 -33.55
CA GLN A 771 -25.78 -29.67 -33.68
C GLN A 771 -24.63 -28.73 -33.27
N SER A 772 -24.69 -27.45 -33.71
CA SER A 772 -23.67 -26.46 -33.33
C SER A 772 -23.58 -26.26 -31.82
N ARG A 773 -24.73 -26.16 -31.14
CA ARG A 773 -24.77 -25.99 -29.68
C ARG A 773 -24.19 -27.18 -28.92
N MET A 774 -24.47 -28.40 -29.39
CA MET A 774 -23.89 -29.61 -28.78
C MET A 774 -22.37 -29.70 -29.00
N GLN A 775 -21.89 -29.28 -30.16
CA GLN A 775 -20.47 -29.21 -30.46
C GLN A 775 -19.75 -28.25 -29.51
N GLU A 776 -20.30 -27.05 -29.31
CA GLU A 776 -19.75 -26.05 -28.39
C GLU A 776 -19.76 -26.54 -26.93
N ALA A 777 -20.88 -27.11 -26.47
CA ALA A 777 -20.99 -27.67 -25.11
C ALA A 777 -19.99 -28.82 -24.87
N LYS A 778 -19.72 -29.63 -25.89
CA LYS A 778 -18.73 -30.71 -25.80
C LYS A 778 -17.31 -30.17 -25.69
N ILE A 779 -16.96 -29.15 -26.48
CA ILE A 779 -15.63 -28.52 -26.43
C ILE A 779 -15.40 -27.86 -25.06
N ASP A 780 -16.43 -27.20 -24.50
CA ASP A 780 -16.36 -26.57 -23.18
C ASP A 780 -16.18 -27.61 -22.06
N TYR A 781 -16.92 -28.72 -22.14
CA TYR A 781 -16.78 -29.86 -21.24
C TYR A 781 -15.35 -30.45 -21.29
N GLU A 782 -14.83 -30.73 -22.48
CA GLU A 782 -13.49 -31.31 -22.67
C GLU A 782 -12.38 -30.39 -22.13
N LYS A 783 -12.47 -29.08 -22.39
CA LYS A 783 -11.53 -28.09 -21.84
C LYS A 783 -11.56 -28.03 -20.31
N THR A 784 -12.76 -28.09 -19.73
CA THR A 784 -12.94 -28.06 -18.28
C THR A 784 -12.37 -29.33 -17.64
N MET A 785 -12.62 -30.50 -18.25
CA MET A 785 -12.07 -31.78 -17.79
C MET A 785 -10.53 -31.83 -17.90
N GLU A 786 -9.96 -31.26 -18.96
CA GLU A 786 -8.51 -31.15 -19.12
C GLU A 786 -7.90 -30.21 -18.06
N SER A 787 -8.55 -29.08 -17.78
CA SER A 787 -8.13 -28.15 -16.73
C SER A 787 -8.25 -28.72 -15.31
N LEU A 788 -9.17 -29.65 -15.05
CA LEU A 788 -9.32 -30.33 -13.75
C LEU A 788 -8.33 -31.51 -13.60
N SER A 789 -7.79 -32.02 -14.70
CA SER A 789 -6.79 -33.09 -14.73
C SER A 789 -5.37 -32.56 -14.48
N ARG A 790 -5.06 -31.39 -15.04
CA ARG A 790 -3.82 -30.63 -14.78
C ARG A 790 -3.83 -29.96 -13.41
#